data_AF-A0A1C5XYZ7-F1
#
_entry.id   AF-A0A1C5XYZ7-F1
#
_cell.length_a   1.000
_cell.length_b   1.000
_cell.length_c   1.000
_cell.angle_alpha   90.00
_cell.angle_beta   90.00
_cell.angle_gamma   90.00
#
_symmetry.space_group_name_H-M   'P 1'
#
loop_
_entity.id
_entity.type
_entity.pdbx_description
1 polymer ?
#
loop_
_entity_poly.entity_id
_entity_poly.type
_entity_poly.pdbx_seq_one_letter_code
_entity_poly.pdbx_strand_id
1 'polypeptide(L)'
;MISAVLFISFFIFLILGVPIAICLGLSSVCAILYSGTSLTIVATNMYAGISKFLLLAIPFFVLSGNIMAKAGISKRLINFVDTCVGHKKGGIAIVCVIVACFFGAISGSGPATVAALGAVLIPAMVEQGGFSAPFSTALMATSSSIAIVIPPSIAFVVYASITGVSIADMFTAGIVPGILMGVALVIVVMLEAKKHNIQPSRKKATAKERWATFKDAFWGFLMPIIILGGIYGGIFTPTEAAAVSVVYGLFVGMVIYREVKFRDLIDIFVESAKTTGGIMLIVACASLFSYVCTKFGIAEAASGLLASIAHNQFVFLLIVNIIFLIAGCFIDANSAMYIFIPIMLPVCKALGYDVVAFGVMATVNLAIGQVTPPVGVNLFVAISIKIKKGLEVTLQQISKAVMPMIAASVAVLLVITYIPAVSTALPKALAKNGAYTGDQSSSDTGSTSSKDAGDDNDSFNTIADYSDLDWPEMTWNFACSTTETSTWADGGRKFGELMEKATGGKIKVNVYAADQLTNGNQSEGIQALMNGDPVQISMHSNLIYSAFDPRFNVVSLPFIYDSYDDADAKFDGAAGDKLKEILSEYGLHCMGIAENGFRELTNSKHEVKTVDDMKNLKIRVAGSNLLMECYKRWGADATNMNWSETYTALQQNTVEGQENPLPAIDAASVQEVQPYCSMWDAIYDCLFFCINQEIYDSLTAEQQAVVDECGQKAVEYERYINRSGDEEIMSRWEESNGVTFTKKEDMDIDSFKEAVDGVDEWFVQELKNQGYDDAQDLVDLFTEDSMDTVDDYSDLDWPEATWNFTCSTTETSTWAEGGRKFGELMEKATGGKIKVNVYAADQLTNGNQSEGIQALMNGDPVQISMHSNLIYSAFDPRFNVVSLPFIYDSYDDADAKFDGEAGEKLKEILSSYGLHCMGIAENGFRELTNSKHEVKTVDDMKNLKIRVAGSNLLMECYKRWGADATNMNWSETYTALQQNTVEGQENPLPAIDAASVQEVQPYCSMWDAIYDCLFFCINQDLYDTLTPEQQAVVDECGQKAVEYERYINRSGDEEIMGRWESKNGVTFTKKDDMDIDSFKEAVDGVDEWFVEQLKDAGYKDGQELVELFEK
;
A
#
# COMPACT_ATOMS: atom_id res chain seq x y z
N MET A 1 26.93 26.94 0.63
CA MET A 1 26.76 28.28 1.25
C MET A 1 25.45 28.42 2.01
N ILE A 2 24.32 27.91 1.48
CA ILE A 2 23.00 27.91 2.15
C ILE A 2 23.07 27.28 3.56
N SER A 3 23.74 26.14 3.71
CA SER A 3 23.94 25.47 5.01
C SER A 3 24.69 26.36 6.02
N ALA A 4 25.67 27.14 5.55
CA ALA A 4 26.38 28.08 6.41
C ALA A 4 25.45 29.23 6.85
N VAL A 5 24.62 29.76 5.96
CA VAL A 5 23.61 30.78 6.29
C VAL A 5 22.62 30.23 7.32
N LEU A 6 22.11 29.01 7.13
CA LEU A 6 21.20 28.33 8.06
C LEU A 6 21.81 28.19 9.45
N PHE A 7 22.97 27.54 9.58
CA PHE A 7 23.56 27.28 10.90
C PHE A 7 24.14 28.53 11.56
N ILE A 8 24.79 29.43 10.81
CA ILE A 8 25.33 30.67 11.39
C ILE A 8 24.20 31.56 11.89
N SER A 9 23.13 31.76 11.11
CA SER A 9 21.98 32.54 11.58
C SER A 9 21.29 31.88 12.77
N PHE A 10 21.12 30.55 12.75
CA PHE A 10 20.59 29.79 13.89
C PHE A 10 21.40 30.02 15.17
N PHE A 11 22.72 29.85 15.13
CA PHE A 11 23.58 30.05 16.29
C PHE A 11 23.65 31.51 16.73
N ILE A 12 23.58 32.47 15.80
CA ILE A 12 23.49 33.90 16.14
C ILE A 12 22.20 34.18 16.92
N PHE A 13 21.04 33.74 16.43
CA PHE A 13 19.77 33.92 17.12
C PHE A 13 19.78 33.24 18.50
N LEU A 14 20.35 32.04 18.59
CA LEU A 14 20.49 31.31 19.83
C LEU A 14 21.36 32.06 20.86
N ILE A 15 22.51 32.61 20.44
CA ILE A 15 23.41 33.40 21.31
C ILE A 15 22.75 34.72 21.76
N LEU A 16 21.91 35.32 20.91
CA LEU A 16 21.13 36.51 21.25
C LEU A 16 19.98 36.24 22.23
N GLY A 17 19.77 34.97 22.63
CA GLY A 17 18.72 34.59 23.58
C GLY A 17 17.32 34.56 22.98
N VAL A 18 17.21 34.44 21.65
CA VAL A 18 15.93 34.28 20.96
C VAL A 18 15.35 32.88 21.29
N PRO A 19 14.03 32.73 21.50
CA PRO A 19 13.43 31.43 21.74
C PRO A 19 13.73 30.43 20.62
N ILE A 20 14.00 29.16 20.96
CA ILE A 20 14.50 28.15 20.01
C ILE A 20 13.59 27.97 18.80
N ALA A 21 12.26 27.93 18.99
CA ALA A 21 11.31 27.86 17.88
C ALA A 21 11.52 28.99 16.88
N ILE A 22 11.77 30.21 17.37
CA ILE A 22 12.02 31.38 16.54
C ILE A 22 13.42 31.31 15.90
N CYS A 23 14.43 30.79 16.62
CA CYS A 23 15.75 30.53 16.02
C CYS A 23 15.66 29.60 14.82
N LEU A 24 14.92 28.49 14.94
CA LEU A 24 14.70 27.50 13.87
C LEU A 24 13.93 28.10 12.69
N GLY A 25 12.84 28.82 12.97
CA GLY A 25 12.02 29.44 11.94
C GLY A 25 12.79 30.52 11.18
N LEU A 26 13.39 31.47 11.91
CA LEU A 26 14.11 32.59 11.29
C LEU A 26 15.38 32.14 10.55
N SER A 27 16.11 31.15 11.07
CA SER A 27 17.29 30.65 10.35
C SER A 27 16.90 29.97 9.04
N SER A 28 15.79 29.23 9.04
CA SER A 28 15.22 28.61 7.84
C SER A 28 14.73 29.66 6.86
N VAL A 29 14.07 30.72 7.33
CA VAL A 29 13.68 31.88 6.50
C VAL A 29 14.92 32.55 5.90
N CYS A 30 15.99 32.77 6.67
CA CYS A 30 17.25 33.31 6.15
C CYS A 30 17.86 32.43 5.06
N ALA A 31 17.84 31.11 5.24
CA ALA A 31 18.34 30.15 4.25
C ALA A 31 17.47 30.14 2.97
N ILE A 32 16.15 30.15 3.11
CA ILE A 32 15.19 30.22 2.00
C ILE A 32 15.37 31.52 1.22
N LEU A 33 15.44 32.67 1.90
CA LEU A 33 15.71 33.97 1.29
C LEU A 33 17.03 33.99 0.53
N TYR A 34 18.08 33.39 1.10
CA TYR A 34 19.39 33.32 0.46
C TYR A 34 19.39 32.38 -0.76
N SER A 35 18.58 31.31 -0.73
CA SER A 35 18.45 30.37 -1.85
C SER A 35 17.67 30.92 -3.06
N GLY A 36 16.95 32.04 -2.90
CA GLY A 36 16.07 32.58 -3.93
C GLY A 36 14.69 31.91 -4.02
N THR A 37 14.40 30.94 -3.14
CA THR A 37 13.13 30.21 -3.13
C THR A 37 11.99 31.05 -2.53
N SER A 38 10.75 30.82 -2.96
CA SER A 38 9.56 31.53 -2.49
C SER A 38 9.37 31.46 -0.97
N LEU A 39 9.04 32.60 -0.35
CA LEU A 39 8.68 32.69 1.07
C LEU A 39 7.37 31.95 1.40
N THR A 40 6.53 31.61 0.41
CA THR A 40 5.30 30.83 0.61
C THR A 40 5.59 29.49 1.28
N ILE A 41 6.75 28.88 0.99
CA ILE A 41 7.24 27.63 1.58
C ILE A 41 7.27 27.69 3.11
N VAL A 42 7.55 28.86 3.69
CA VAL A 42 7.58 29.09 5.14
C VAL A 42 6.22 28.78 5.73
N ALA A 43 5.14 29.32 5.15
CA ALA A 43 3.79 29.10 5.64
C ALA A 43 3.33 27.65 5.42
N THR A 44 3.54 27.11 4.22
CA THR A 44 3.12 25.74 3.86
C THR A 44 3.79 24.69 4.74
N ASN A 45 5.12 24.74 4.92
CA ASN A 45 5.83 23.75 5.74
C ASN A 45 5.54 23.92 7.24
N MET A 46 5.38 25.15 7.71
CA MET A 46 5.00 25.37 9.11
C MET A 46 3.59 24.83 9.39
N TYR A 47 2.64 24.99 8.46
CA TYR A 47 1.29 24.44 8.56
C TYR A 47 1.28 22.90 8.45
N ALA A 48 1.90 22.35 7.39
CA ALA A 48 2.00 20.91 7.16
C ALA A 48 2.67 20.18 8.33
N GLY A 49 3.64 20.82 8.98
CA GLY A 49 4.31 20.29 10.17
C GLY A 49 3.39 20.11 11.37
N ILE A 50 2.42 21.01 11.57
CA ILE A 50 1.50 20.98 12.71
C ILE A 50 0.17 20.29 12.41
N SER A 51 -0.19 20.11 11.13
CA SER A 51 -1.44 19.48 10.68
C SER A 51 -1.34 17.94 10.64
N LYS A 52 -0.60 17.32 11.57
CA LYS A 52 -0.49 15.86 11.68
C LYS A 52 -1.43 15.34 12.77
N PHE A 53 -2.33 14.41 12.44
CA PHE A 53 -3.31 13.84 13.38
C PHE A 53 -2.65 13.27 14.65
N LEU A 54 -1.51 12.59 14.51
CA LEU A 54 -0.74 12.03 15.62
C LEU A 54 -0.31 13.08 16.67
N LEU A 55 -0.19 14.35 16.28
CA LEU A 55 0.17 15.43 17.21
C LEU A 55 -0.97 15.83 18.14
N LEU A 56 -2.22 15.45 17.86
CA LEU A 56 -3.37 15.66 18.75
C LEU A 56 -3.22 14.91 20.08
N ALA A 57 -2.45 13.83 20.11
CA ALA A 57 -2.12 13.13 21.36
C ALA A 57 -1.39 14.05 22.35
N ILE A 58 -0.58 15.02 21.89
CA ILE A 58 0.18 15.94 22.73
C ILE A 58 -0.75 16.80 23.61
N PRO A 59 -1.68 17.61 23.07
CA PRO A 59 -2.59 18.42 23.90
C PRO A 59 -3.41 17.56 24.85
N PHE A 60 -3.90 16.39 24.42
CA PHE A 60 -4.71 15.52 25.27
C PHE A 60 -3.91 14.91 26.42
N PHE A 61 -2.69 14.43 26.18
CA PHE A 61 -1.83 13.93 27.28
C PHE A 61 -1.38 15.06 28.22
N VAL A 62 -1.05 16.24 27.69
CA VAL A 62 -0.74 17.42 28.51
C VAL A 62 -1.94 17.81 29.38
N LEU A 63 -3.15 17.80 28.81
CA LEU A 63 -4.39 18.08 29.52
C LEU A 63 -4.68 17.04 30.61
N SER A 64 -4.57 15.75 30.26
CA SER A 64 -4.74 14.64 31.20
C SER A 64 -3.78 14.74 32.39
N GLY A 65 -2.50 15.01 32.13
CA GLY A 65 -1.49 15.22 33.16
C GLY A 65 -1.84 16.38 34.12
N ASN A 66 -2.28 17.52 33.58
CA ASN A 66 -2.68 18.68 34.39
C ASN A 66 -3.94 18.41 35.24
N ILE A 67 -4.94 17.71 34.68
CA ILE A 67 -6.14 17.27 35.42
C ILE A 67 -5.73 16.36 36.58
N MET A 68 -4.87 15.38 36.31
CA MET A 68 -4.41 14.38 37.28
C MET A 68 -3.62 15.01 38.42
N ALA A 69 -2.77 15.99 38.10
CA ALA A 69 -2.03 16.75 39.10
C ALA A 69 -2.98 17.49 40.07
N LYS A 70 -4.05 18.10 39.54
CA LYS A 70 -5.08 18.80 40.33
C LYS A 70 -6.02 17.86 41.08
N ALA A 71 -6.23 16.64 40.58
CA ALA A 71 -7.13 15.63 41.17
C ALA A 71 -6.59 14.98 42.47
N GLY A 72 -5.39 15.35 42.94
CA GLY A 72 -4.83 14.85 44.19
C GLY A 72 -4.32 13.40 44.14
N ILE A 73 -4.13 12.85 42.93
CA ILE A 73 -3.66 11.48 42.71
C ILE A 73 -2.25 11.28 43.26
N SER A 74 -1.38 12.28 43.10
CA SER A 74 0.00 12.25 43.60
C SER A 74 0.07 11.93 45.09
N LYS A 75 -0.76 12.55 45.93
CA LYS A 75 -0.76 12.32 47.39
C LYS A 75 -1.17 10.88 47.73
N ARG A 76 -2.14 10.34 47.01
CA ARG A 76 -2.65 8.97 47.21
C ARG A 76 -1.63 7.92 46.80
N LEU A 77 -0.98 8.12 45.65
CA LEU A 77 0.12 7.29 45.19
C LEU A 77 1.29 7.30 46.19
N ILE A 78 1.70 8.48 46.68
CA ILE A 78 2.73 8.61 47.71
C ILE A 78 2.37 7.79 48.95
N ASN A 79 1.16 7.98 49.48
CA ASN A 79 0.70 7.27 50.68
C ASN A 79 0.71 5.76 50.51
N PHE A 80 0.23 5.25 49.36
CA PHE A 80 0.23 3.81 49.09
C PHE A 80 1.65 3.26 48.96
N VAL A 81 2.49 3.86 48.11
CA VAL A 81 3.87 3.39 47.90
C VAL A 81 4.67 3.44 49.20
N ASP A 82 4.47 4.47 50.02
CA ASP A 82 5.08 4.57 51.36
C ASP A 82 4.66 3.41 52.27
N THR A 83 3.38 2.96 52.24
CA THR A 83 2.95 1.77 53.00
C THR A 83 3.61 0.47 52.55
N CYS A 84 4.04 0.42 51.28
CA CYS A 84 4.70 -0.74 50.69
C CYS A 84 6.20 -0.75 51.00
N VAL A 85 6.91 0.36 50.79
CA VAL A 85 8.39 0.39 50.82
C VAL A 85 9.01 1.33 51.85
N GLY A 86 8.26 2.24 52.47
CA GLY A 86 8.79 3.26 53.40
C GLY A 86 9.47 2.69 54.66
N HIS A 87 9.15 1.44 55.02
CA HIS A 87 9.76 0.74 56.15
C HIS A 87 11.18 0.21 55.86
N LYS A 88 11.64 0.28 54.61
CA LYS A 88 13.02 -0.04 54.23
C LYS A 88 13.94 1.15 54.54
N LYS A 89 15.25 0.91 54.68
CA LYS A 89 16.25 1.98 54.82
C LYS A 89 16.25 2.86 53.57
N GLY A 90 16.15 4.18 53.74
CA GLY A 90 15.95 5.12 52.64
C GLY A 90 14.55 5.08 52.01
N GLY A 91 13.57 4.49 52.71
CA GLY A 91 12.23 4.20 52.17
C GLY A 91 11.55 5.39 51.48
N ILE A 92 11.53 6.58 52.08
CA ILE A 92 10.89 7.76 51.48
C ILE A 92 11.54 8.23 50.17
N ALA A 93 12.85 8.01 49.99
CA ALA A 93 13.54 8.29 48.74
C ALA A 93 13.23 7.22 47.66
N ILE A 94 13.03 5.96 48.06
CA ILE A 94 12.53 4.91 47.16
C ILE A 94 11.07 5.23 46.74
N VAL A 95 10.25 5.74 47.67
CA VAL A 95 8.90 6.24 47.35
C VAL A 95 8.97 7.33 46.30
N CYS A 96 9.91 8.28 46.43
CA CYS A 96 10.11 9.34 45.44
C CYS A 96 10.34 8.76 44.03
N VAL A 97 11.26 7.80 43.87
CA VAL A 97 11.55 7.19 42.56
C VAL A 97 10.34 6.45 41.99
N ILE A 98 9.70 5.60 42.79
CA ILE A 98 8.56 4.79 42.33
C ILE A 98 7.37 5.68 41.95
N VAL A 99 7.03 6.66 42.79
CA VAL A 99 5.92 7.58 42.52
C VAL A 99 6.23 8.44 41.29
N ALA A 100 7.47 8.90 41.12
CA ALA A 100 7.87 9.64 39.93
C ALA A 100 7.73 8.81 38.65
N CYS A 101 8.06 7.51 38.69
CA CYS A 101 7.83 6.61 37.55
C CYS A 101 6.33 6.46 37.22
N PHE A 102 5.48 6.24 38.23
CA PHE A 102 4.03 6.10 38.03
C PHE A 102 3.36 7.40 37.61
N PHE A 103 3.73 8.52 38.21
CA PHE A 103 3.18 9.83 37.84
C PHE A 103 3.72 10.30 36.48
N GLY A 104 4.96 9.89 36.15
CA GLY A 104 5.54 10.10 34.83
C GLY A 104 4.75 9.43 33.73
N ALA A 105 4.29 8.19 33.97
CA ALA A 105 3.33 7.45 33.12
C ALA A 105 1.92 8.07 33.05
N ILE A 106 1.74 9.30 33.55
CA ILE A 106 0.50 10.07 33.45
C ILE A 106 0.80 11.45 32.86
N SER A 107 1.90 12.08 33.29
CA SER A 107 2.25 13.44 32.89
C SER A 107 3.04 13.54 31.58
N GLY A 108 3.82 12.51 31.22
CA GLY A 108 4.72 12.51 30.06
C GLY A 108 5.77 13.62 30.06
N SER A 109 5.99 14.31 31.20
CA SER A 109 6.81 15.52 31.31
C SER A 109 7.65 15.56 32.59
N GLY A 110 8.96 15.69 32.43
CA GLY A 110 9.92 15.79 33.53
C GLY A 110 9.73 17.02 34.42
N PRO A 111 9.79 18.26 33.87
CA PRO A 111 9.60 19.49 34.65
C PRO A 111 8.26 19.53 35.39
N ALA A 112 7.18 19.09 34.75
CA ALA A 112 5.86 19.04 35.35
C ALA A 112 5.81 18.06 36.54
N THR A 113 6.46 16.90 36.40
CA THR A 113 6.57 15.90 37.47
C THR A 113 7.36 16.44 38.66
N VAL A 114 8.46 17.17 38.42
CA VAL A 114 9.22 17.84 39.50
C VAL A 114 8.32 18.83 40.24
N ALA A 115 7.60 19.68 39.51
CA ALA A 115 6.73 20.70 40.09
C ALA A 115 5.58 20.09 40.92
N ALA A 116 4.94 19.03 40.42
CA ALA A 116 3.80 18.38 41.06
C ALA A 116 4.20 17.57 42.31
N LEU A 117 5.26 16.76 42.19
CA LEU A 117 5.68 15.84 43.25
C LEU A 117 6.66 16.46 44.25
N GLY A 118 7.54 17.33 43.78
CA GLY A 118 8.65 17.84 44.58
C GLY A 118 8.20 18.70 45.76
N ALA A 119 7.07 19.41 45.63
CA ALA A 119 6.49 20.21 46.72
C ALA A 119 6.11 19.37 47.95
N VAL A 120 5.91 18.06 47.78
CA VAL A 120 5.57 17.12 48.86
C VAL A 120 6.75 16.22 49.20
N LEU A 121 7.43 15.67 48.19
CA LEU A 121 8.47 14.65 48.39
C LEU A 121 9.83 15.22 48.79
N ILE A 122 10.22 16.41 48.31
CA ILE A 122 11.50 17.02 48.72
C ILE A 122 11.47 17.36 50.22
N PRO A 123 10.45 18.07 50.77
CA PRO A 123 10.35 18.27 52.22
C PRO A 123 10.28 16.95 53.00
N ALA A 124 9.52 15.96 52.52
CA ALA A 124 9.38 14.67 53.21
C ALA A 124 10.72 13.91 53.31
N MET A 125 11.52 13.89 52.23
CA MET A 125 12.85 13.26 52.25
C MET A 125 13.81 13.93 53.23
N VAL A 126 13.75 15.26 53.35
CA VAL A 126 14.59 16.03 54.28
C VAL A 126 14.12 15.87 55.73
N GLU A 127 12.84 16.09 56.00
CA GLU A 127 12.30 16.17 57.37
C GLU A 127 12.03 14.79 57.99
N GLN A 128 11.54 13.84 57.21
CA GLN A 128 11.17 12.50 57.69
C GLN A 128 12.23 11.45 57.33
N GLY A 129 12.89 11.62 56.18
CA GLY A 129 13.90 10.69 55.68
C GLY A 129 15.33 10.97 56.14
N GLY A 130 15.63 12.17 56.66
CA GLY A 130 16.99 12.54 57.07
C GLY A 130 18.00 12.65 55.91
N PHE A 131 17.53 12.77 54.67
CA PHE A 131 18.39 13.03 53.52
C PHE A 131 18.82 14.50 53.48
N SER A 132 19.99 14.76 52.88
CA SER A 132 20.41 16.16 52.66
C SER A 132 19.47 16.86 51.68
N ALA A 133 19.26 18.16 51.85
CA ALA A 133 18.46 18.95 50.91
C ALA A 133 18.99 18.86 49.47
N PRO A 134 20.32 18.99 49.20
CA PRO A 134 20.83 18.83 47.84
C PRO A 134 20.55 17.45 47.23
N PHE A 135 20.70 16.36 47.99
CA PHE A 135 20.39 15.02 47.51
C PHE A 135 18.90 14.84 47.22
N SER A 136 18.03 15.31 48.13
CA SER A 136 16.58 15.20 48.00
C SER A 136 16.07 15.94 46.76
N THR A 137 16.58 17.16 46.54
CA THR A 137 16.26 17.97 45.36
C THR A 137 16.81 17.33 44.07
N ALA A 138 18.06 16.82 44.08
CA ALA A 138 18.64 16.12 42.94
C ALA A 138 17.87 14.84 42.58
N LEU A 139 17.52 14.02 43.58
CA LEU A 139 16.77 12.78 43.36
C LEU A 139 15.40 13.05 42.77
N MET A 140 14.70 14.09 43.25
CA MET A 140 13.42 14.49 42.67
C MET A 140 13.58 14.91 41.20
N ALA A 141 14.62 15.68 40.88
CA ALA A 141 14.91 16.09 39.51
C ALA A 141 15.19 14.89 38.58
N THR A 142 16.05 13.96 39.01
CA THR A 142 16.44 12.78 38.20
C THR A 142 15.36 11.73 38.11
N SER A 143 14.63 11.44 39.20
CA SER A 143 13.51 10.50 39.12
C SER A 143 12.38 11.03 38.24
N SER A 144 12.18 12.35 38.20
CA SER A 144 11.19 12.97 37.31
C SER A 144 11.60 12.93 35.85
N SER A 145 12.89 12.92 35.49
CA SER A 145 13.27 12.84 34.08
C SER A 145 12.92 11.49 33.45
N ILE A 146 12.72 10.44 34.25
CA ILE A 146 12.17 9.16 33.78
C ILE A 146 10.75 9.33 33.21
N ALA A 147 10.03 10.39 33.57
CA ALA A 147 8.67 10.67 33.08
C ALA A 147 8.57 10.84 31.56
N ILE A 148 9.66 11.23 30.88
CA ILE A 148 9.66 11.30 29.41
C ILE A 148 10.06 9.97 28.76
N VAL A 149 10.46 8.96 29.54
CA VAL A 149 10.85 7.63 29.06
C VAL A 149 9.75 6.60 29.31
N ILE A 150 9.05 6.69 30.45
CA ILE A 150 7.94 5.79 30.76
C ILE A 150 6.66 6.28 30.06
N PRO A 151 5.99 5.43 29.26
CA PRO A 151 4.79 5.81 28.50
C PRO A 151 3.55 6.06 29.36
N PRO A 152 2.59 6.87 28.87
CA PRO A 152 2.62 7.62 27.61
C PRO A 152 3.61 8.80 27.70
N SER A 153 4.41 9.00 26.66
CA SER A 153 5.48 10.01 26.62
C SER A 153 5.30 10.96 25.45
N ILE A 154 5.33 12.27 25.74
CA ILE A 154 5.27 13.32 24.72
C ILE A 154 6.50 13.24 23.80
N ALA A 155 7.67 12.92 24.33
CA ALA A 155 8.90 12.82 23.54
C ALA A 155 8.82 11.68 22.51
N PHE A 156 8.17 10.57 22.86
CA PHE A 156 7.91 9.48 21.92
C PHE A 156 6.90 9.84 20.84
N VAL A 157 5.83 10.57 21.19
CA VAL A 157 4.89 11.09 20.18
C VAL A 157 5.59 12.03 19.20
N VAL A 158 6.46 12.90 19.71
CA VAL A 158 7.29 13.80 18.88
C VAL A 158 8.22 12.99 17.98
N TYR A 159 8.95 12.03 18.53
CA TYR A 159 9.85 11.18 17.75
C TYR A 159 9.12 10.41 16.65
N ALA A 160 7.99 9.78 16.96
CA ALA A 160 7.13 9.09 16.01
C ALA A 160 6.64 10.04 14.90
N SER A 161 6.25 11.27 15.25
CA SER A 161 5.80 12.27 14.27
C SER A 161 6.90 12.73 13.29
N ILE A 162 8.16 12.64 13.69
CA ILE A 162 9.33 13.00 12.86
C ILE A 162 9.73 11.82 11.98
N THR A 163 9.72 10.61 12.52
CA THR A 163 10.34 9.43 11.90
C THR A 163 9.36 8.48 11.22
N GLY A 164 8.06 8.62 11.47
CA GLY A 164 7.02 7.76 10.91
C GLY A 164 6.81 6.44 11.65
N VAL A 165 7.60 6.13 12.69
CA VAL A 165 7.42 4.89 13.47
C VAL A 165 6.14 4.92 14.29
N SER A 166 5.58 3.75 14.59
CA SER A 166 4.37 3.61 15.39
C SER A 166 4.56 4.15 16.82
N ILE A 167 3.62 4.98 17.29
CA ILE A 167 3.59 5.44 18.67
C ILE A 167 3.40 4.27 19.63
N ALA A 168 2.65 3.23 19.23
CA ALA A 168 2.43 2.05 20.04
C ALA A 168 3.74 1.27 20.27
N ASP A 169 4.56 1.15 19.23
CA ASP A 169 5.91 0.55 19.31
C ASP A 169 6.83 1.39 20.21
N MET A 170 6.84 2.71 20.05
CA MET A 170 7.63 3.59 20.90
C MET A 170 7.19 3.52 22.37
N PHE A 171 5.89 3.44 22.63
CA PHE A 171 5.37 3.28 23.98
C PHE A 171 5.80 1.93 24.57
N THR A 172 5.58 0.81 23.89
CA THR A 172 6.03 -0.50 24.43
C THR A 172 7.55 -0.53 24.63
N ALA A 173 8.33 0.03 23.70
CA ALA A 173 9.78 0.06 23.75
C ALA A 173 10.35 0.84 24.94
N GLY A 174 9.66 1.87 25.42
CA GLY A 174 10.11 2.68 26.57
C GLY A 174 9.91 2.05 27.95
N ILE A 175 9.05 1.04 28.07
CA ILE A 175 8.67 0.44 29.37
C ILE A 175 9.90 -0.15 30.08
N VAL A 176 10.64 -1.03 29.40
CA VAL A 176 11.80 -1.72 29.96
C VAL A 176 12.94 -0.73 30.29
N PRO A 177 13.39 0.15 29.38
CA PRO A 177 14.31 1.25 29.66
C PRO A 177 13.93 2.10 30.88
N GLY A 178 12.67 2.53 30.98
CA GLY A 178 12.20 3.36 32.08
C GLY A 178 12.27 2.64 33.44
N ILE A 179 11.91 1.35 33.48
CA ILE A 179 12.04 0.51 34.67
C ILE A 179 13.51 0.35 35.06
N LEU A 180 14.41 0.11 34.09
CA LEU A 180 15.85 -0.01 34.34
C LEU A 180 16.43 1.27 34.95
N MET A 181 16.05 2.44 34.43
CA MET A 181 16.45 3.72 35.03
C MET A 181 15.93 3.86 36.46
N GLY A 182 14.66 3.51 36.71
CA GLY A 182 14.07 3.54 38.04
C GLY A 182 14.82 2.63 39.03
N VAL A 183 15.15 1.40 38.61
CA VAL A 183 15.95 0.46 39.42
C VAL A 183 17.35 1.02 39.69
N ALA A 184 18.00 1.61 38.70
CA ALA A 184 19.32 2.23 38.87
C ALA A 184 19.30 3.36 39.92
N LEU A 185 18.25 4.20 39.93
CA LEU A 185 18.08 5.23 40.95
C LEU A 185 17.78 4.66 42.33
N VAL A 186 16.99 3.59 42.43
CA VAL A 186 16.77 2.89 43.71
C VAL A 186 18.08 2.35 44.28
N ILE A 187 18.97 1.82 43.43
CA ILE A 187 20.31 1.39 43.85
C ILE A 187 21.11 2.57 44.42
N VAL A 188 21.13 3.72 43.75
CA VAL A 188 21.79 4.94 44.26
C VAL A 188 21.24 5.36 45.62
N VAL A 189 19.91 5.32 45.79
CA VAL A 189 19.27 5.63 47.09
C VAL A 189 19.70 4.65 48.17
N MET A 190 19.78 3.35 47.88
CA MET A 190 20.22 2.33 48.83
C MET A 190 21.68 2.53 49.25
N LEU A 191 22.55 2.93 48.32
CA LEU A 191 23.96 3.24 48.60
C LEU A 191 24.09 4.49 49.47
N GLU A 192 23.36 5.56 49.15
CA GLU A 192 23.38 6.80 49.93
C GLU A 192 22.83 6.59 51.35
N ALA A 193 21.71 5.87 51.48
CA ALA A 193 21.11 5.54 52.77
C ALA A 193 22.06 4.70 53.64
N LYS A 194 22.82 3.78 53.03
CA LYS A 194 23.85 2.99 53.74
C LYS A 194 25.04 3.86 54.16
N LYS A 195 25.55 4.71 53.27
CA LYS A 195 26.70 5.59 53.51
C LYS A 195 26.44 6.59 54.63
N HIS A 196 25.23 7.14 54.69
CA HIS A 196 24.83 8.15 55.67
C HIS A 196 24.02 7.59 56.86
N ASN A 197 23.96 6.26 57.02
CA ASN A 197 23.25 5.56 58.11
C ASN A 197 21.79 6.02 58.32
N ILE A 198 21.09 6.29 57.21
CA ILE A 198 19.71 6.77 57.22
C ILE A 198 18.77 5.68 57.74
N GLN A 199 17.90 6.05 58.67
CA GLN A 199 16.91 5.16 59.28
C GLN A 199 15.62 5.10 58.45
N PRO A 200 14.81 4.05 58.59
CA PRO A 200 13.49 4.00 57.96
C PRO A 200 12.60 5.16 58.39
N SER A 201 11.90 5.78 57.45
CA SER A 201 10.97 6.90 57.71
C SER A 201 9.71 6.46 58.47
N ARG A 202 9.40 5.15 58.46
CA ARG A 202 8.22 4.57 59.12
C ARG A 202 8.45 3.14 59.58
N LYS A 203 7.56 2.67 60.46
CA LYS A 203 7.43 1.24 60.79
C LYS A 203 6.67 0.50 59.67
N LYS A 204 6.87 -0.82 59.60
CA LYS A 204 6.21 -1.69 58.61
C LYS A 204 4.69 -1.57 58.75
N ALA A 205 4.02 -1.16 57.68
CA ALA A 205 2.56 -1.05 57.61
C ALA A 205 1.90 -2.42 57.80
N THR A 206 0.72 -2.43 58.42
CA THR A 206 -0.11 -3.65 58.48
C THR A 206 -0.73 -3.96 57.12
N ALA A 207 -1.12 -5.22 56.87
CA ALA A 207 -1.80 -5.59 55.62
C ALA A 207 -3.12 -4.81 55.43
N LYS A 208 -3.82 -4.50 56.53
CA LYS A 208 -5.04 -3.69 56.53
C LYS A 208 -4.78 -2.25 56.10
N GLU A 209 -3.71 -1.63 56.59
CA GLU A 209 -3.30 -0.28 56.17
C GLU A 209 -2.94 -0.24 54.69
N ARG A 210 -2.16 -1.21 54.20
CA ARG A 210 -1.79 -1.30 52.77
C ARG A 210 -3.00 -1.45 51.85
N TRP A 211 -3.96 -2.27 52.25
CA TRP A 211 -5.18 -2.46 51.47
C TRP A 211 -6.06 -1.20 51.46
N ALA A 212 -6.13 -0.48 52.57
CA ALA A 212 -6.86 0.79 52.65
C ALA A 212 -6.24 1.85 51.74
N THR A 213 -4.91 2.02 51.76
CA THR A 213 -4.21 2.97 50.89
C THR A 213 -4.20 2.52 49.43
N PHE A 214 -4.19 1.22 49.14
CA PHE A 214 -4.36 0.71 47.77
C PHE A 214 -5.72 1.09 47.21
N LYS A 215 -6.80 0.87 47.96
CA LYS A 215 -8.15 1.26 47.55
C LYS A 215 -8.28 2.76 47.27
N ASP A 216 -7.61 3.58 48.08
CA ASP A 216 -7.58 5.02 47.87
C ASP A 216 -6.79 5.41 46.61
N ALA A 217 -5.69 4.72 46.31
CA ALA A 217 -4.86 4.98 45.11
C ALA A 217 -5.35 4.28 43.83
N PHE A 218 -6.29 3.34 43.92
CA PHE A 218 -6.70 2.43 42.84
C PHE A 218 -7.05 3.15 41.53
N TRP A 219 -7.84 4.21 41.60
CA TRP A 219 -8.25 4.96 40.41
C TRP A 219 -7.10 5.69 39.71
N GLY A 220 -6.01 5.99 40.44
CA GLY A 220 -4.79 6.52 39.83
C GLY A 220 -4.02 5.46 39.03
N PHE A 221 -3.93 4.23 39.55
CA PHE A 221 -3.25 3.12 38.87
C PHE A 221 -3.97 2.61 37.63
N LEU A 222 -5.30 2.75 37.60
CA LEU A 222 -6.09 2.31 36.46
C LEU A 222 -5.82 3.16 35.21
N MET A 223 -5.31 4.39 35.34
CA MET A 223 -5.05 5.27 34.21
C MET A 223 -4.02 4.70 33.21
N PRO A 224 -2.76 4.37 33.60
CA PRO A 224 -1.83 3.72 32.68
C PRO A 224 -2.37 2.41 32.10
N ILE A 225 -3.18 1.66 32.86
CA ILE A 225 -3.78 0.40 32.39
C ILE A 225 -4.84 0.66 31.31
N ILE A 226 -5.68 1.70 31.46
CA ILE A 226 -6.67 2.08 30.44
C ILE A 226 -5.98 2.53 29.17
N ILE A 227 -4.95 3.38 29.29
CA ILE A 227 -4.22 3.91 28.14
C ILE A 227 -3.48 2.79 27.42
N LEU A 228 -2.62 2.06 28.13
CA LEU A 228 -1.80 1.01 27.53
C LEU A 228 -2.64 -0.21 27.14
N GLY A 229 -3.56 -0.65 27.98
CA GLY A 229 -4.45 -1.77 27.68
C GLY A 229 -5.43 -1.49 26.54
N GLY A 230 -5.89 -0.23 26.39
CA GLY A 230 -6.72 0.18 25.27
C GLY A 230 -5.95 0.22 23.95
N ILE A 231 -4.73 0.78 23.97
CA ILE A 231 -3.84 0.80 22.79
C ILE A 231 -3.46 -0.63 22.38
N TYR A 232 -2.96 -1.45 23.30
CA TYR A 232 -2.48 -2.79 22.98
C TYR A 232 -3.61 -3.81 22.77
N GLY A 233 -4.81 -3.52 23.27
CA GLY A 233 -6.02 -4.29 23.00
C GLY A 233 -6.67 -3.98 21.65
N GLY A 234 -6.14 -3.02 20.88
CA GLY A 234 -6.73 -2.57 19.61
C GLY A 234 -8.05 -1.82 19.78
N ILE A 235 -8.38 -1.34 20.99
CA ILE A 235 -9.63 -0.65 21.28
C ILE A 235 -9.51 0.85 20.99
N PHE A 236 -8.34 1.44 21.24
CA PHE A 236 -8.07 2.86 21.03
C PHE A 236 -6.76 3.07 20.26
N THR A 237 -6.75 3.99 19.32
CA THR A 237 -5.51 4.60 18.82
C THR A 237 -4.83 5.42 19.93
N PRO A 238 -3.52 5.74 19.82
CA PRO A 238 -2.82 6.56 20.81
C PRO A 238 -3.48 7.92 21.08
N THR A 239 -4.04 8.55 20.03
CA THR A 239 -4.76 9.82 20.13
C THR A 239 -6.10 9.66 20.87
N GLU A 240 -6.86 8.61 20.56
CA GLU A 240 -8.11 8.29 21.27
C GLU A 240 -7.84 7.93 22.72
N ALA A 241 -6.80 7.14 23.00
CA ALA A 241 -6.38 6.80 24.35
C ALA A 241 -6.03 8.05 25.17
N ALA A 242 -5.41 9.06 24.53
CA ALA A 242 -5.16 10.36 25.14
C ALA A 242 -6.47 11.09 25.48
N ALA A 243 -7.44 11.13 24.56
CA ALA A 243 -8.76 11.72 24.82
C ALA A 243 -9.54 10.98 25.92
N VAL A 244 -9.55 9.65 25.91
CA VAL A 244 -10.15 8.80 26.95
C VAL A 244 -9.50 9.09 28.31
N SER A 245 -8.18 9.31 28.35
CA SER A 245 -7.48 9.67 29.58
C SER A 245 -7.94 11.01 30.16
N VAL A 246 -8.26 11.99 29.33
CA VAL A 246 -8.82 13.29 29.75
C VAL A 246 -10.20 13.08 30.39
N VAL A 247 -11.09 12.34 29.71
CA VAL A 247 -12.45 12.06 30.20
C VAL A 247 -12.42 11.28 31.51
N TYR A 248 -11.64 10.19 31.54
CA TYR A 248 -11.45 9.40 32.75
C TYR A 248 -10.85 10.25 33.88
N GLY A 249 -9.91 11.14 33.56
CA GLY A 249 -9.32 12.01 34.55
C GLY A 249 -10.25 13.04 35.15
N LEU A 250 -11.12 13.64 34.33
CA LEU A 250 -12.19 14.50 34.82
C LEU A 250 -13.16 13.73 35.70
N PHE A 251 -13.54 12.52 35.30
CA PHE A 251 -14.43 11.67 36.09
C PHE A 251 -13.83 11.36 37.48
N VAL A 252 -12.58 10.91 37.52
CA VAL A 252 -11.88 10.62 38.78
C VAL A 252 -11.72 11.89 39.63
N GLY A 253 -11.31 13.01 39.02
CA GLY A 253 -11.08 14.27 39.71
C GLY A 253 -12.37 14.93 40.25
N MET A 254 -13.45 14.92 39.48
CA MET A 254 -14.70 15.61 39.83
C MET A 254 -15.70 14.74 40.59
N VAL A 255 -15.84 13.46 40.22
CA VAL A 255 -16.92 12.59 40.74
C VAL A 255 -16.41 11.74 41.90
N ILE A 256 -15.26 11.08 41.73
CA ILE A 256 -14.72 10.12 42.69
C ILE A 256 -14.00 10.83 43.84
N TYR A 257 -12.91 11.56 43.54
CA TYR A 257 -12.14 12.27 44.56
C TYR A 257 -12.72 13.62 44.92
N ARG A 258 -13.49 14.23 44.01
CA ARG A 258 -14.15 15.54 44.20
C ARG A 258 -13.15 16.65 44.58
N GLU A 259 -11.93 16.57 44.03
CA GLU A 259 -10.88 17.57 44.24
C GLU A 259 -10.86 18.65 43.15
N VAL A 260 -11.34 18.33 41.94
CA VAL A 260 -11.45 19.28 40.83
C VAL A 260 -12.87 19.86 40.78
N LYS A 261 -13.00 21.19 40.89
CA LYS A 261 -14.28 21.90 40.72
C LYS A 261 -14.41 22.41 39.29
N PHE A 262 -15.64 22.68 38.86
CA PHE A 262 -15.91 23.23 37.52
C PHE A 262 -15.16 24.54 37.24
N ARG A 263 -14.89 25.35 38.26
CA ARG A 263 -14.11 26.60 38.13
C ARG A 263 -12.63 26.35 37.86
N ASP A 264 -12.08 25.23 38.35
CA ASP A 264 -10.67 24.89 38.19
C ASP A 264 -10.38 24.43 36.75
N LEU A 265 -11.42 24.06 35.98
CA LEU A 265 -11.29 23.67 34.57
C LEU A 265 -10.68 24.78 33.71
N ILE A 266 -11.05 26.04 33.95
CA ILE A 266 -10.53 27.17 33.18
C ILE A 266 -9.02 27.26 33.37
N ASP A 267 -8.56 27.19 34.61
CA ASP A 267 -7.12 27.24 34.92
C ASP A 267 -6.38 26.05 34.31
N ILE A 268 -6.96 24.84 34.39
CA ILE A 268 -6.40 23.63 33.78
C ILE A 268 -6.27 23.79 32.26
N PHE A 269 -7.33 24.22 31.56
CA PHE A 269 -7.30 24.41 30.12
C PHE A 269 -6.31 25.48 29.69
N VAL A 270 -6.22 26.58 30.44
CA VAL A 270 -5.25 27.66 30.16
C VAL A 270 -3.81 27.19 30.36
N GLU A 271 -3.53 26.44 31.43
CA GLU A 271 -2.20 25.86 31.67
C GLU A 271 -1.84 24.86 30.55
N SER A 272 -2.76 23.98 30.18
CA SER A 272 -2.55 23.01 29.10
C SER A 272 -2.37 23.65 27.72
N ALA A 273 -3.14 24.70 27.41
CA ALA A 273 -3.03 25.44 26.15
C ALA A 273 -1.69 26.17 26.03
N LYS A 274 -1.18 26.76 27.12
CA LYS A 274 0.15 27.40 27.14
C LYS A 274 1.26 26.40 26.83
N THR A 275 1.23 25.23 27.48
CA THR A 275 2.22 24.17 27.25
C THR A 275 2.12 23.63 25.82
N THR A 276 0.91 23.33 25.36
CA THR A 276 0.67 22.81 24.00
C THR A 276 1.09 23.82 22.94
N GLY A 277 0.69 25.08 23.07
CA GLY A 277 1.01 26.13 22.09
C GLY A 277 2.52 26.33 21.92
N GLY A 278 3.28 26.24 23.01
CA GLY A 278 4.74 26.26 22.95
C GLY A 278 5.32 25.07 22.18
N ILE A 279 4.82 23.86 22.44
CA ILE A 279 5.26 22.64 21.72
C ILE A 279 4.91 22.74 20.24
N MET A 280 3.67 23.09 19.89
CA MET A 280 3.22 23.18 18.50
C MET A 280 3.96 24.26 17.71
N LEU A 281 4.34 25.37 18.34
CA LEU A 281 5.18 26.39 17.69
C LEU A 281 6.58 25.86 17.38
N ILE A 282 7.17 25.07 18.28
CA ILE A 282 8.45 24.38 18.02
C ILE A 282 8.28 23.43 16.84
N VAL A 283 7.22 22.62 16.81
CA VAL A 283 6.93 21.67 15.72
C VAL A 283 6.85 22.38 14.37
N ALA A 284 6.11 23.50 14.29
CA ALA A 284 5.94 24.28 13.06
C ALA A 284 7.30 24.75 12.51
N CYS A 285 8.06 25.47 13.33
CA CYS A 285 9.35 26.02 12.93
C CYS A 285 10.41 24.94 12.66
N ALA A 286 10.35 23.84 13.41
CA ALA A 286 11.24 22.70 13.22
C ALA A 286 10.96 21.94 11.93
N SER A 287 9.69 21.81 11.54
CA SER A 287 9.32 21.16 10.27
C SER A 287 9.89 21.94 9.09
N LEU A 288 9.82 23.28 9.16
CA LEU A 288 10.49 24.16 8.20
C LEU A 288 12.02 23.99 8.20
N PHE A 289 12.64 23.91 9.38
CA PHE A 289 14.09 23.68 9.49
C PHE A 289 14.52 22.32 8.93
N SER A 290 13.76 21.27 9.23
CA SER A 290 13.94 19.91 8.70
C SER A 290 13.82 19.91 7.18
N TYR A 291 12.80 20.57 6.63
CA TYR A 291 12.61 20.72 5.19
C TYR A 291 13.83 21.39 4.53
N VAL A 292 14.34 22.49 5.09
CA VAL A 292 15.55 23.15 4.57
C VAL A 292 16.78 22.23 4.65
N CYS A 293 16.91 21.46 5.74
CA CYS A 293 18.00 20.49 5.87
C CYS A 293 17.95 19.37 4.83
N THR A 294 16.76 18.86 4.51
CA THR A 294 16.56 17.83 3.49
C THR A 294 16.75 18.41 2.09
N LYS A 295 16.03 19.50 1.75
CA LYS A 295 16.03 20.10 0.42
C LYS A 295 17.40 20.52 -0.09
N PHE A 296 18.27 21.02 0.79
CA PHE A 296 19.60 21.49 0.40
C PHE A 296 20.71 20.48 0.65
N GLY A 297 20.39 19.17 0.76
CA GLY A 297 21.37 18.09 0.90
C GLY A 297 22.24 18.19 2.16
N ILE A 298 21.77 18.92 3.19
CA ILE A 298 22.54 19.14 4.42
C ILE A 298 22.62 17.84 5.23
N ALA A 299 21.52 17.08 5.26
CA ALA A 299 21.46 15.77 5.91
C ALA A 299 22.42 14.77 5.25
N GLU A 300 22.51 14.77 3.92
CA GLU A 300 23.41 13.91 3.14
C GLU A 300 24.88 14.29 3.32
N ALA A 301 25.21 15.58 3.28
CA ALA A 301 26.57 16.05 3.57
C ALA A 301 27.01 15.75 5.01
N ALA A 302 26.08 15.86 5.97
CA ALA A 302 26.33 15.44 7.35
C ALA A 302 26.52 13.92 7.46
N SER A 303 25.75 13.14 6.71
CA SER A 303 25.89 11.69 6.59
C SER A 303 27.24 11.29 6.03
N GLY A 304 27.70 11.88 4.92
CA GLY A 304 29.02 11.61 4.33
C GLY A 304 30.18 11.98 5.26
N LEU A 305 30.08 13.12 5.98
CA LEU A 305 31.08 13.50 6.98
C LEU A 305 31.08 12.56 8.19
N LEU A 306 29.90 12.19 8.69
CA LEU A 306 29.77 11.22 9.78
C LEU A 306 30.25 9.84 9.38
N ALA A 307 29.94 9.35 8.18
CA ALA A 307 30.42 8.08 7.64
C ALA A 307 31.95 8.06 7.49
N SER A 308 32.56 9.20 7.14
CA SER A 308 34.03 9.32 7.07
C SER A 308 34.72 9.22 8.43
N ILE A 309 34.01 9.51 9.53
CA ILE A 309 34.54 9.49 10.91
C ILE A 309 34.10 8.21 11.65
N ALA A 310 32.87 7.76 11.40
CA ALA A 310 32.22 6.62 12.03
C ALA A 310 32.28 5.40 11.12
N HIS A 311 33.46 4.77 11.08
CA HIS A 311 33.70 3.53 10.33
C HIS A 311 32.90 2.30 10.82
N ASN A 312 32.12 2.44 11.91
CA ASN A 312 31.32 1.37 12.50
C ASN A 312 30.16 1.96 13.35
N GLN A 313 29.00 1.29 13.31
CA GLN A 313 27.78 1.54 14.09
C GLN A 313 28.05 1.92 15.57
N PHE A 314 28.99 1.27 16.25
CA PHE A 314 29.32 1.58 17.66
C PHE A 314 29.87 3.00 17.86
N VAL A 315 30.68 3.49 16.93
CA VAL A 315 31.30 4.82 17.00
C VAL A 315 30.26 5.89 16.70
N PHE A 316 29.39 5.66 15.72
CA PHE A 316 28.26 6.52 15.41
C PHE A 316 27.36 6.71 16.64
N LEU A 317 26.90 5.61 17.24
CA LEU A 317 26.03 5.64 18.42
C LEU A 317 26.69 6.36 19.61
N LEU A 318 28.00 6.21 19.79
CA LEU A 318 28.75 6.94 20.82
C LEU A 318 28.76 8.45 20.57
N ILE A 319 29.02 8.87 19.33
CA ILE A 319 28.99 10.29 18.94
C ILE A 319 27.59 10.87 19.17
N VAL A 320 26.55 10.16 18.73
CA VAL A 320 25.16 10.56 18.89
C VAL A 320 24.76 10.69 20.36
N ASN A 321 25.16 9.73 21.21
CA ASN A 321 24.95 9.81 22.66
C ASN A 321 25.57 11.09 23.25
N ILE A 322 26.82 11.41 22.88
CA ILE A 322 27.50 12.61 23.37
C ILE A 322 26.76 13.87 22.93
N ILE A 323 26.32 13.93 21.67
CA ILE A 323 25.58 15.07 21.12
C ILE A 323 24.24 15.25 21.86
N PHE A 324 23.44 14.18 22.01
CA PHE A 324 22.15 14.28 22.69
C PHE A 324 22.28 14.61 24.19
N LEU A 325 23.29 14.07 24.88
CA LEU A 325 23.55 14.43 26.28
C LEU A 325 23.88 15.91 26.42
N ILE A 326 24.76 16.44 25.57
CA ILE A 326 25.12 17.86 25.59
C ILE A 326 23.90 18.72 25.22
N ALA A 327 23.15 18.34 24.18
CA ALA A 327 21.96 19.05 23.75
C ALA A 327 20.92 19.14 24.88
N GLY A 328 20.60 18.01 25.51
CA GLY A 328 19.61 17.95 26.59
C GLY A 328 19.99 18.77 27.83
N CYS A 329 21.26 19.12 28.00
CA CYS A 329 21.66 20.07 29.05
C CYS A 329 21.05 21.45 28.84
N PHE A 330 21.03 21.95 27.60
CA PHE A 330 20.71 23.35 27.28
C PHE A 330 19.27 23.56 26.83
N ILE A 331 18.68 22.58 26.14
CA ILE A 331 17.37 22.69 25.50
C ILE A 331 16.45 21.57 25.97
N ASP A 332 15.13 21.77 25.88
CA ASP A 332 14.16 20.74 26.23
C ASP A 332 14.20 19.56 25.23
N ALA A 333 13.68 18.41 25.66
CA ALA A 333 13.79 17.16 24.90
C ALA A 333 13.07 17.25 23.55
N ASN A 334 11.90 17.88 23.50
CA ASN A 334 11.12 17.98 22.26
C ASN A 334 11.86 18.85 21.25
N SER A 335 12.37 20.00 21.67
CA SER A 335 13.21 20.86 20.83
C SER A 335 14.45 20.12 20.31
N ALA A 336 15.11 19.32 21.16
CA ALA A 336 16.29 18.57 20.73
C ALA A 336 15.96 17.48 19.70
N MET A 337 14.85 16.75 19.87
CA MET A 337 14.41 15.75 18.90
C MET A 337 14.23 16.37 17.52
N TYR A 338 13.52 17.50 17.45
CA TYR A 338 13.29 18.22 16.19
C TYR A 338 14.57 18.73 15.51
N ILE A 339 15.61 19.04 16.27
CA ILE A 339 16.88 19.54 15.73
C ILE A 339 17.75 18.39 15.22
N PHE A 340 17.94 17.35 16.04
CA PHE A 340 18.98 16.36 15.79
C PHE A 340 18.48 15.11 15.08
N ILE A 341 17.20 14.73 15.23
CA ILE A 341 16.69 13.50 14.60
C ILE A 341 16.71 13.58 13.07
N PRO A 342 16.24 14.65 12.40
CA PRO A 342 16.31 14.73 10.95
C PRO A 342 17.74 14.62 10.39
N ILE A 343 18.73 15.06 11.17
CA ILE A 343 20.15 15.02 10.77
C ILE A 343 20.73 13.61 10.96
N MET A 344 20.37 12.93 12.05
CA MET A 344 20.99 11.67 12.45
C MET A 344 20.24 10.43 11.97
N LEU A 345 18.95 10.54 11.67
CA LEU A 345 18.10 9.43 11.24
C LEU A 345 18.57 8.79 9.92
N PRO A 346 18.92 9.55 8.86
CA PRO A 346 19.42 8.94 7.63
C PRO A 346 20.68 8.09 7.86
N VAL A 347 21.60 8.56 8.71
CA VAL A 347 22.82 7.82 9.08
C VAL A 347 22.50 6.57 9.90
N CYS A 348 21.54 6.68 10.82
CA CYS A 348 21.05 5.55 11.61
C CYS A 348 20.49 4.44 10.71
N LYS A 349 19.67 4.82 9.73
CA LYS A 349 19.09 3.90 8.73
C LYS A 349 20.20 3.26 7.89
N ALA A 350 21.11 4.06 7.34
CA ALA A 350 22.24 3.58 6.53
C ALA A 350 23.17 2.59 7.27
N LEU A 351 23.24 2.66 8.60
CA LEU A 351 24.01 1.73 9.44
C LEU A 351 23.19 0.53 9.92
N GLY A 352 21.95 0.36 9.43
CA GLY A 352 21.06 -0.75 9.80
C GLY A 352 20.67 -0.78 11.28
N TYR A 353 20.71 0.35 12.00
CA TYR A 353 20.31 0.40 13.41
C TYR A 353 18.80 0.63 13.53
N ASP A 354 18.12 -0.21 14.32
CA ASP A 354 16.67 -0.15 14.55
C ASP A 354 16.20 1.25 14.97
N VAL A 355 15.21 1.77 14.24
CA VAL A 355 14.75 3.17 14.37
C VAL A 355 13.99 3.38 15.69
N VAL A 356 13.24 2.37 16.16
CA VAL A 356 12.56 2.45 17.47
C VAL A 356 13.58 2.43 18.61
N ALA A 357 14.60 1.57 18.53
CA ALA A 357 15.71 1.55 19.48
C ALA A 357 16.47 2.88 19.48
N PHE A 358 16.64 3.52 18.32
CA PHE A 358 17.26 4.82 18.18
C PHE A 358 16.46 5.92 18.88
N GLY A 359 15.14 5.92 18.70
CA GLY A 359 14.23 6.86 19.38
C GLY A 359 14.23 6.69 20.89
N VAL A 360 14.24 5.46 21.40
CA VAL A 360 14.36 5.19 22.84
C VAL A 360 15.71 5.69 23.37
N MET A 361 16.81 5.39 22.68
CA MET A 361 18.15 5.84 23.04
C MET A 361 18.23 7.38 23.09
N ALA A 362 17.73 8.07 22.06
CA ALA A 362 17.68 9.53 22.02
C ALA A 362 16.86 10.11 23.18
N THR A 363 15.71 9.50 23.49
CA THR A 363 14.85 9.94 24.60
C THR A 363 15.53 9.78 25.95
N VAL A 364 16.23 8.66 26.18
CA VAL A 364 16.99 8.42 27.41
C VAL A 364 18.17 9.39 27.55
N ASN A 365 18.90 9.68 26.46
CA ASN A 365 19.94 10.71 26.48
C ASN A 365 19.38 12.06 26.92
N LEU A 366 18.26 12.47 26.34
CA LEU A 366 17.63 13.76 26.64
C LEU A 366 17.07 13.79 28.07
N ALA A 367 16.54 12.68 28.58
CA ALA A 367 16.13 12.57 29.98
C ALA A 367 17.31 12.76 30.94
N ILE A 368 18.49 12.24 30.60
CA ILE A 368 19.72 12.46 31.38
C ILE A 368 20.20 13.91 31.22
N GLY A 369 20.15 14.47 30.01
CA GLY A 369 20.51 15.86 29.72
C GLY A 369 19.70 16.85 30.57
N GLN A 370 18.39 16.63 30.73
CA GLN A 370 17.51 17.51 31.53
C GLN A 370 17.91 17.63 33.01
N VAL A 371 18.81 16.78 33.50
CA VAL A 371 19.34 16.79 34.87
C VAL A 371 20.85 16.94 34.93
N THR A 372 21.50 17.20 33.79
CA THR A 372 22.95 17.35 33.67
C THR A 372 23.33 18.84 33.63
N PRO A 373 24.29 19.29 34.48
CA PRO A 373 24.82 20.66 34.40
C PRO A 373 25.48 20.94 33.04
N PRO A 374 25.47 22.19 32.51
CA PRO A 374 25.40 23.44 33.27
C PRO A 374 24.00 24.00 33.52
N VAL A 375 23.00 23.60 32.72
CA VAL A 375 21.64 24.15 32.82
C VAL A 375 20.68 23.11 33.42
N GLY A 376 20.25 22.10 32.66
CA GLY A 376 19.40 21.01 33.15
C GLY A 376 18.06 21.52 33.71
N VAL A 377 17.04 21.63 32.86
CA VAL A 377 15.74 22.25 33.19
C VAL A 377 15.11 21.67 34.48
N ASN A 378 15.20 20.37 34.71
CA ASN A 378 14.63 19.72 35.89
C ASN A 378 15.35 20.12 37.19
N LEU A 379 16.66 20.43 37.12
CA LEU A 379 17.41 20.95 38.27
C LEU A 379 16.88 22.32 38.70
N PHE A 380 16.61 23.21 37.74
CA PHE A 380 16.07 24.55 38.03
C PHE A 380 14.67 24.49 38.62
N VAL A 381 13.79 23.65 38.07
CA VAL A 381 12.46 23.47 38.63
C VAL A 381 12.55 22.91 40.05
N ALA A 382 13.45 21.95 40.30
CA ALA A 382 13.62 21.37 41.62
C ALA A 382 14.16 22.38 42.65
N ILE A 383 15.10 23.24 42.26
CA ILE A 383 15.62 24.33 43.11
C ILE A 383 14.52 25.33 43.49
N SER A 384 13.55 25.58 42.59
CA SER A 384 12.46 26.53 42.84
C SER A 384 11.49 26.09 43.95
N ILE A 385 11.54 24.82 44.35
CA ILE A 385 10.64 24.24 45.34
C ILE A 385 11.08 24.61 46.76
N LYS A 386 10.15 25.23 47.49
CA LYS A 386 10.38 25.65 48.88
C LYS A 386 10.39 24.45 49.81
N ILE A 387 11.54 24.20 50.46
CA ILE A 387 11.71 23.09 51.41
C ILE A 387 11.28 23.50 52.82
N LYS A 388 11.86 24.59 53.34
CA LYS A 388 11.58 25.17 54.66
C LYS A 388 11.93 26.66 54.66
N LYS A 389 11.40 27.46 55.60
CA LYS A 389 11.82 28.87 55.75
C LYS A 389 13.35 28.95 55.95
N GLY A 390 14.06 29.47 54.93
CA GLY A 390 15.51 29.74 54.97
C GLY A 390 16.43 28.62 54.48
N LEU A 391 15.90 27.54 53.89
CA LEU A 391 16.71 26.42 53.39
C LEU A 391 16.52 26.30 51.87
N GLU A 392 17.46 26.90 51.13
CA GLU A 392 17.49 26.94 49.66
C GLU A 392 18.70 26.14 49.17
N VAL A 393 18.50 25.34 48.11
CA VAL A 393 19.58 24.57 47.48
C VAL A 393 20.12 25.38 46.32
N THR A 394 21.43 25.64 46.31
CA THR A 394 22.05 26.36 45.19
C THR A 394 22.31 25.42 44.01
N LEU A 395 22.40 25.98 42.80
CA LEU A 395 22.75 25.21 41.60
C LEU A 395 24.07 24.43 41.80
N GLN A 396 25.07 25.03 42.45
CA GLN A 396 26.34 24.35 42.73
C GLN A 396 26.18 23.12 43.64
N GLN A 397 25.28 23.19 44.63
CA GLN A 397 25.03 22.09 45.56
C GLN A 397 24.31 20.93 44.88
N ILE A 398 23.25 21.22 44.11
CA ILE A 398 22.50 20.17 43.40
C ILE A 398 23.34 19.55 42.27
N SER A 399 24.12 20.35 41.54
CA SER A 399 24.98 19.86 40.45
C SER A 399 26.02 18.84 40.92
N LYS A 400 26.51 18.96 42.16
CA LYS A 400 27.38 17.94 42.76
C LYS A 400 26.59 16.71 43.23
N ALA A 401 25.41 16.93 43.79
CA ALA A 401 24.57 15.87 44.35
C ALA A 401 23.95 14.95 43.28
N VAL A 402 23.73 15.46 42.06
CA VAL A 402 23.12 14.70 40.96
C VAL A 402 24.09 13.75 40.25
N MET A 403 25.41 13.98 40.34
CA MET A 403 26.42 13.21 39.60
C MET A 403 26.34 11.68 39.77
N PRO A 404 26.12 11.11 40.96
CA PRO A 404 25.96 9.65 41.10
C PRO A 404 24.74 9.11 40.36
N MET A 405 23.66 9.91 40.27
CA MET A 405 22.42 9.54 39.58
C MET A 405 22.59 9.63 38.06
N ILE A 406 23.32 10.65 37.58
CA ILE A 406 23.74 10.75 36.18
C ILE A 406 24.59 9.53 35.81
N ALA A 407 25.61 9.20 36.60
CA ALA A 407 26.49 8.06 36.33
C ALA A 407 25.70 6.74 36.25
N ALA A 408 24.74 6.52 37.16
CA ALA A 408 23.86 5.35 37.12
C ALA A 408 22.96 5.34 35.87
N SER A 409 22.43 6.50 35.47
CA SER A 409 21.58 6.61 34.28
C SER A 409 22.37 6.45 32.97
N VAL A 410 23.61 6.96 32.92
CA VAL A 410 24.53 6.76 31.79
C VAL A 410 24.91 5.29 31.65
N ALA A 411 25.09 4.55 32.76
CA ALA A 411 25.31 3.11 32.68
C ALA A 411 24.12 2.38 32.03
N VAL A 412 22.88 2.78 32.37
CA VAL A 412 21.67 2.25 31.73
C VAL A 412 21.58 2.66 30.26
N LEU A 413 21.93 3.90 29.92
CA LEU A 413 22.00 4.38 28.55
C LEU A 413 22.95 3.52 27.71
N LEU A 414 24.16 3.23 28.18
CA LEU A 414 25.12 2.39 27.44
C LEU A 414 24.58 0.98 27.19
N VAL A 415 23.83 0.42 28.15
CA VAL A 415 23.14 -0.87 27.96
C VAL A 415 22.08 -0.78 26.87
N ILE A 416 21.27 0.27 26.88
CA ILE A 416 20.20 0.49 25.89
C ILE A 416 20.77 0.76 24.49
N THR A 417 21.85 1.55 24.41
CA THR A 417 22.51 1.90 23.14
C THR A 417 23.13 0.67 22.46
N TYR A 418 23.82 -0.19 23.22
CA TYR A 418 24.59 -1.28 22.63
C TYR A 418 23.85 -2.63 22.63
N ILE A 419 22.69 -2.71 23.30
CA ILE A 419 21.84 -3.90 23.30
C ILE A 419 20.41 -3.45 22.91
N PRO A 420 20.13 -3.25 21.59
CA PRO A 420 18.83 -2.76 21.11
C PRO A 420 17.65 -3.62 21.58
N ALA A 421 17.86 -4.92 21.75
CA ALA A 421 16.88 -5.88 22.27
C ALA A 421 16.28 -5.46 23.63
N VAL A 422 16.98 -4.66 24.44
CA VAL A 422 16.44 -4.12 25.70
C VAL A 422 15.23 -3.21 25.44
N SER A 423 15.23 -2.49 24.32
CA SER A 423 14.13 -1.65 23.87
C SER A 423 13.17 -2.41 22.97
N THR A 424 13.67 -3.30 22.10
CA THR A 424 12.87 -3.86 21.00
C THR A 424 12.23 -5.22 21.29
N ALA A 425 12.69 -5.96 22.30
CA ALA A 425 12.16 -7.31 22.56
C ALA A 425 10.68 -7.32 22.96
N LEU A 426 10.24 -6.33 23.75
CA LEU A 426 8.84 -6.21 24.18
C LEU A 426 7.90 -5.81 23.03
N PRO A 427 8.18 -4.75 22.23
CA PRO A 427 7.35 -4.45 21.06
C PRO A 427 7.28 -5.62 20.08
N LYS A 428 8.42 -6.24 19.73
CA LYS A 428 8.45 -7.37 18.79
C LYS A 428 7.63 -8.58 19.28
N ALA A 429 7.54 -8.80 20.58
CA ALA A 429 6.73 -9.88 21.16
C ALA A 429 5.22 -9.57 21.20
N LEU A 430 4.85 -8.28 21.15
CA LEU A 430 3.44 -7.83 21.19
C LEU A 430 2.90 -7.51 19.79
N ALA A 431 3.77 -7.21 18.82
CA ALA A 431 3.40 -7.05 17.42
C ALA A 431 2.93 -8.39 16.84
N LYS A 432 1.74 -8.43 16.24
CA LYS A 432 1.31 -9.56 15.39
C LYS A 432 2.15 -9.53 14.10
N ASN A 433 2.54 -10.69 13.58
CA ASN A 433 3.51 -10.88 12.48
C ASN A 433 3.46 -9.76 11.42
N GLY A 434 4.52 -8.94 11.33
CA GLY A 434 4.68 -7.87 10.34
C GLY A 434 4.39 -6.44 10.82
N ALA A 435 3.74 -6.25 11.97
CA ALA A 435 3.30 -4.92 12.44
C ALA A 435 4.37 -4.04 13.14
N TYR A 436 5.61 -4.52 13.30
CA TYR A 436 6.67 -3.78 14.00
C TYR A 436 7.41 -2.82 13.07
N THR A 437 7.39 -1.52 13.41
CA THR A 437 7.91 -0.44 12.54
C THR A 437 9.40 -0.12 12.71
N GLY A 438 10.11 -0.83 13.61
CA GLY A 438 11.51 -0.53 13.92
C GLY A 438 12.56 -1.20 13.02
N ASP A 439 12.18 -2.24 12.27
CA ASP A 439 13.06 -2.96 11.32
C ASP A 439 13.23 -2.21 9.98
N GLN A 440 13.16 -0.88 10.01
CA GLN A 440 13.65 -0.02 8.93
C GLN A 440 15.18 0.12 8.99
N SER A 441 15.91 -1.01 9.08
CA SER A 441 17.28 -1.00 8.58
C SER A 441 17.23 -0.48 7.15
N SER A 442 18.26 0.26 6.73
CA SER A 442 18.58 0.52 5.33
C SER A 442 17.79 -0.40 4.42
N SER A 443 16.91 0.18 3.62
CA SER A 443 16.85 -0.17 2.22
C SER A 443 18.29 -0.33 1.75
N ASP A 444 18.87 -1.51 2.01
CA ASP A 444 19.88 -2.05 1.14
C ASP A 444 19.13 -2.13 -0.17
N THR A 445 19.55 -1.22 -1.04
CA THR A 445 19.71 -1.37 -2.47
C THR A 445 20.31 -2.76 -2.83
N GLY A 446 19.66 -3.85 -2.40
CA GLY A 446 20.08 -5.25 -2.58
C GLY A 446 19.59 -6.22 -1.50
N SER A 447 18.44 -6.88 -1.72
CA SER A 447 17.90 -8.11 -1.05
C SER A 447 17.63 -8.01 0.47
N THR A 448 16.50 -8.39 1.08
CA THR A 448 15.41 -9.32 0.73
C THR A 448 14.28 -9.10 1.76
N SER A 449 13.05 -8.84 1.30
CA SER A 449 11.78 -9.44 1.77
C SER A 449 10.62 -8.81 1.01
N SER A 450 10.70 -8.87 -0.32
CA SER A 450 9.54 -9.31 -1.08
C SER A 450 9.07 -10.62 -0.43
N LYS A 451 7.82 -10.67 0.01
CA LYS A 451 7.19 -11.96 0.28
C LYS A 451 7.29 -12.74 -1.02
N ASP A 452 7.78 -13.97 -0.92
CA ASP A 452 7.67 -14.99 -1.97
C ASP A 452 6.21 -15.08 -2.40
N ALA A 453 5.86 -14.34 -3.45
CA ALA A 453 4.85 -14.69 -4.44
C ALA A 453 5.65 -15.32 -5.59
N GLY A 454 5.15 -16.43 -6.11
CA GLY A 454 5.90 -17.36 -6.95
C GLY A 454 6.81 -16.72 -7.99
N ASP A 455 8.06 -17.19 -7.98
CA ASP A 455 9.16 -16.95 -8.92
C ASP A 455 8.79 -17.23 -10.39
N ASP A 456 8.00 -16.41 -11.09
CA ASP A 456 7.75 -16.51 -12.57
C ASP A 456 7.62 -15.14 -13.25
N ASN A 457 8.22 -14.07 -12.73
CA ASN A 457 8.18 -12.78 -13.42
C ASN A 457 9.58 -12.19 -13.62
N ASP A 458 10.38 -12.92 -14.40
CA ASP A 458 11.74 -12.54 -14.81
C ASP A 458 11.76 -11.46 -15.90
N SER A 459 10.61 -11.10 -16.51
CA SER A 459 10.55 -10.18 -17.64
C SER A 459 10.94 -8.74 -17.27
N PHE A 460 10.39 -8.17 -16.19
CA PHE A 460 10.67 -6.80 -15.74
C PHE A 460 11.85 -6.68 -14.74
N ASN A 461 12.44 -7.80 -14.29
CA ASN A 461 13.63 -7.82 -13.42
C ASN A 461 14.94 -8.03 -14.18
N THR A 462 14.85 -8.42 -15.45
CA THR A 462 16.00 -8.66 -16.33
C THR A 462 16.19 -7.51 -17.33
N ILE A 463 17.44 -7.10 -17.49
CA ILE A 463 17.90 -6.15 -18.49
C ILE A 463 19.31 -6.59 -18.87
N ALA A 464 19.66 -6.53 -20.16
CA ALA A 464 20.99 -6.89 -20.60
C ALA A 464 22.03 -5.86 -20.11
N ASP A 465 23.30 -6.27 -20.07
CA ASP A 465 24.41 -5.38 -19.71
C ASP A 465 24.80 -4.55 -20.93
N TYR A 466 24.60 -3.24 -20.83
CA TYR A 466 24.90 -2.24 -21.86
C TYR A 466 25.98 -1.25 -21.37
N SER A 467 26.79 -1.64 -20.39
CA SER A 467 27.79 -0.76 -19.76
C SER A 467 28.91 -0.31 -20.71
N ASP A 468 29.06 -0.99 -21.84
CA ASP A 468 30.02 -0.74 -22.92
C ASP A 468 29.61 0.37 -23.90
N LEU A 469 28.36 0.85 -23.88
CA LEU A 469 27.86 1.91 -24.76
C LEU A 469 28.35 3.34 -24.41
N ASP A 470 29.54 3.48 -23.79
CA ASP A 470 30.17 4.77 -23.46
C ASP A 470 29.24 5.79 -22.74
N TRP A 471 28.43 5.32 -21.79
CA TRP A 471 27.50 6.17 -21.03
C TRP A 471 28.19 7.35 -20.31
N PRO A 472 27.59 8.56 -20.31
CA PRO A 472 28.06 9.66 -19.47
C PRO A 472 27.71 9.39 -18.00
N GLU A 473 28.56 9.81 -17.06
CA GLU A 473 28.19 9.78 -15.64
C GLU A 473 27.16 10.88 -15.35
N MET A 474 25.92 10.47 -15.06
CA MET A 474 24.80 11.39 -14.81
C MET A 474 23.95 10.92 -13.63
N THR A 475 23.27 11.88 -13.02
CA THR A 475 22.24 11.62 -12.02
C THR A 475 20.97 12.31 -12.46
N TRP A 476 19.90 11.53 -12.58
CA TRP A 476 18.58 12.01 -12.96
C TRP A 476 17.68 12.01 -11.73
N ASN A 477 16.95 13.09 -11.54
CA ASN A 477 15.96 13.17 -10.49
C ASN A 477 14.60 12.79 -11.07
N PHE A 478 14.04 11.70 -10.55
CA PHE A 478 12.68 11.26 -10.80
C PHE A 478 11.73 11.97 -9.83
N ALA A 479 10.61 12.49 -10.32
CA ALA A 479 9.57 13.12 -9.50
C ALA A 479 8.20 12.47 -9.70
N CYS A 480 7.42 12.40 -8.63
CA CYS A 480 5.98 12.07 -8.66
C CYS A 480 5.23 12.78 -7.53
N SER A 481 3.91 12.90 -7.65
CA SER A 481 3.07 13.68 -6.72
C SER A 481 2.51 12.88 -5.54
N THR A 482 2.59 11.56 -5.60
CA THR A 482 2.10 10.60 -4.60
C THR A 482 3.16 10.30 -3.52
N THR A 483 2.83 9.56 -2.46
CA THR A 483 3.76 9.30 -1.34
C THR A 483 4.87 8.31 -1.68
N GLU A 484 5.90 8.21 -0.83
CA GLU A 484 7.06 7.29 -1.00
C GLU A 484 6.70 5.80 -1.06
N THR A 485 5.49 5.43 -0.65
CA THR A 485 4.95 4.07 -0.66
C THR A 485 3.96 3.84 -1.79
N SER A 486 3.84 4.79 -2.72
CA SER A 486 2.94 4.66 -3.87
C SER A 486 3.58 3.87 -5.00
N THR A 487 2.71 3.24 -5.79
CA THR A 487 3.06 2.51 -7.02
C THR A 487 3.84 3.37 -8.01
N TRP A 488 3.53 4.66 -8.12
CA TRP A 488 4.25 5.60 -8.98
C TRP A 488 5.72 5.76 -8.56
N ALA A 489 5.98 5.82 -7.25
CA ALA A 489 7.33 5.91 -6.71
C ALA A 489 8.08 4.59 -6.91
N ASP A 490 7.38 3.46 -6.83
CA ASP A 490 7.93 2.13 -7.11
C ASP A 490 8.28 1.93 -8.58
N GLY A 491 7.47 2.41 -9.53
CA GLY A 491 7.81 2.44 -10.96
C GLY A 491 9.08 3.26 -11.22
N GLY A 492 9.20 4.45 -10.62
CA GLY A 492 10.41 5.26 -10.70
C GLY A 492 11.65 4.60 -10.08
N ARG A 493 11.48 3.86 -8.96
CA ARG A 493 12.55 3.05 -8.36
C ARG A 493 12.98 1.91 -9.29
N LYS A 494 12.03 1.17 -9.86
CA LYS A 494 12.30 0.07 -10.79
C LYS A 494 13.08 0.56 -12.01
N PHE A 495 12.68 1.67 -12.60
CA PHE A 495 13.42 2.30 -13.69
C PHE A 495 14.86 2.63 -13.27
N GLY A 496 15.05 3.19 -12.07
CA GLY A 496 16.37 3.47 -11.51
C GLY A 496 17.24 2.23 -11.35
N GLU A 497 16.68 1.14 -10.84
CA GLU A 497 17.36 -0.15 -10.70
C GLU A 497 17.80 -0.71 -12.06
N LEU A 498 16.91 -0.68 -13.06
CA LEU A 498 17.17 -1.16 -14.41
C LEU A 498 18.25 -0.33 -15.10
N MET A 499 18.17 1.00 -15.01
CA MET A 499 19.20 1.89 -15.55
C MET A 499 20.56 1.70 -14.87
N GLU A 500 20.59 1.51 -13.55
CA GLU A 500 21.87 1.29 -12.85
C GLU A 500 22.51 -0.04 -13.30
N LYS A 501 21.70 -1.10 -13.45
CA LYS A 501 22.13 -2.42 -13.92
C LYS A 501 22.59 -2.37 -15.38
N ALA A 502 21.81 -1.77 -16.28
CA ALA A 502 22.10 -1.66 -17.70
C ALA A 502 23.37 -0.83 -17.98
N THR A 503 23.63 0.20 -17.18
CA THR A 503 24.74 1.14 -17.44
C THR A 503 25.99 0.87 -16.62
N GLY A 504 25.98 -0.15 -15.76
CA GLY A 504 27.07 -0.43 -14.82
C GLY A 504 27.28 0.67 -13.78
N GLY A 505 26.20 1.36 -13.39
CA GLY A 505 26.21 2.42 -12.38
C GLY A 505 26.55 3.83 -12.87
N LYS A 506 26.67 4.04 -14.19
CA LYS A 506 27.00 5.35 -14.78
C LYS A 506 25.81 6.31 -14.79
N ILE A 507 24.61 5.78 -14.98
CA ILE A 507 23.37 6.53 -14.80
C ILE A 507 22.74 6.15 -13.47
N LYS A 508 22.46 7.15 -12.63
CA LYS A 508 21.78 6.97 -11.34
C LYS A 508 20.48 7.76 -11.30
N VAL A 509 19.45 7.17 -10.71
CA VAL A 509 18.15 7.81 -10.56
C VAL A 509 17.86 8.04 -9.08
N ASN A 510 17.62 9.30 -8.71
CA ASN A 510 17.16 9.68 -7.38
C ASN A 510 15.64 9.88 -7.41
N VAL A 511 14.92 9.15 -6.57
CA VAL A 511 13.45 9.22 -6.50
C VAL A 511 13.03 10.28 -5.47
N TYR A 512 12.17 11.21 -5.89
CA TYR A 512 11.58 12.25 -5.06
C TYR A 512 10.06 12.20 -5.15
N ALA A 513 9.42 11.56 -4.17
CA ALA A 513 7.97 11.46 -4.09
C ALA A 513 7.34 12.72 -3.47
N ALA A 514 6.01 12.81 -3.46
CA ALA A 514 5.20 13.84 -2.83
C ALA A 514 5.54 15.27 -3.28
N ASP A 515 5.92 15.44 -4.55
CA ASP A 515 6.31 16.73 -5.14
C ASP A 515 7.38 17.45 -4.30
N GLN A 516 8.30 16.69 -3.70
CA GLN A 516 9.36 17.23 -2.83
C GLN A 516 10.19 18.32 -3.51
N LEU A 517 10.39 18.20 -4.83
CA LEU A 517 11.15 19.15 -5.64
C LEU A 517 10.37 20.41 -5.99
N THR A 518 9.03 20.36 -5.98
CA THR A 518 8.12 21.42 -6.45
C THR A 518 7.13 21.91 -5.40
N ASN A 519 7.47 21.70 -4.12
CA ASN A 519 6.75 22.23 -2.96
C ASN A 519 5.28 21.76 -2.85
N GLY A 520 4.96 20.54 -3.31
CA GLY A 520 3.58 20.05 -3.28
C GLY A 520 2.71 20.54 -4.44
N ASN A 521 3.29 21.25 -5.43
CA ASN A 521 2.57 21.74 -6.60
C ASN A 521 2.84 20.83 -7.81
N GLN A 522 1.80 20.11 -8.20
CA GLN A 522 1.83 19.10 -9.26
C GLN A 522 2.13 19.73 -10.64
N SER A 523 1.57 20.90 -10.94
CA SER A 523 1.84 21.59 -12.21
C SER A 523 3.28 22.12 -12.28
N GLU A 524 3.83 22.60 -11.17
CA GLU A 524 5.26 22.98 -11.13
C GLU A 524 6.17 21.77 -11.38
N GLY A 525 5.75 20.56 -10.99
CA GLY A 525 6.44 19.29 -11.27
C GLY A 525 6.63 19.04 -12.76
N ILE A 526 5.54 19.11 -13.52
CA ILE A 526 5.55 18.96 -14.98
C ILE A 526 6.36 20.08 -15.64
N GLN A 527 6.22 21.33 -15.17
CA GLN A 527 6.99 22.44 -15.71
C GLN A 527 8.50 22.26 -15.46
N ALA A 528 8.90 21.73 -14.30
CA ALA A 528 10.29 21.40 -14.01
C ALA A 528 10.83 20.28 -14.91
N LEU A 529 10.00 19.27 -15.24
CA LEU A 529 10.33 18.22 -16.21
C LEU A 529 10.56 18.80 -17.62
N MET A 530 9.66 19.68 -18.10
CA MET A 530 9.81 20.35 -19.41
C MET A 530 11.09 21.18 -19.48
N ASN A 531 11.53 21.76 -18.35
CA ASN A 531 12.78 22.51 -18.27
C ASN A 531 14.03 21.61 -18.13
N GLY A 532 13.86 20.34 -17.72
CA GLY A 532 14.95 19.42 -17.43
C GLY A 532 15.75 19.73 -16.16
N ASP A 533 15.28 20.64 -15.30
CA ASP A 533 15.92 21.04 -14.03
C ASP A 533 14.87 21.59 -13.04
N PRO A 534 14.81 21.12 -11.77
CA PRO A 534 15.61 20.04 -11.18
C PRO A 534 15.12 18.63 -11.52
N VAL A 535 14.06 18.49 -12.31
CA VAL A 535 13.42 17.20 -12.64
C VAL A 535 13.84 16.78 -14.05
N GLN A 536 14.41 15.59 -14.21
CA GLN A 536 14.78 15.05 -15.52
C GLN A 536 13.80 13.99 -15.98
N ILE A 537 13.16 13.30 -15.03
CA ILE A 537 12.22 12.21 -15.29
C ILE A 537 11.03 12.38 -14.34
N SER A 538 9.82 12.10 -14.78
CA SER A 538 8.68 12.04 -13.88
C SER A 538 7.60 11.10 -14.35
N MET A 539 6.74 10.72 -13.41
CA MET A 539 5.52 9.96 -13.66
C MET A 539 4.35 10.73 -13.05
N HIS A 540 3.47 11.26 -13.89
CA HIS A 540 2.33 12.08 -13.46
C HIS A 540 1.06 11.77 -14.26
N SER A 541 -0.09 11.94 -13.60
CA SER A 541 -1.42 11.74 -14.15
C SER A 541 -1.74 12.66 -15.34
N ASN A 542 -2.45 12.14 -16.34
CA ASN A 542 -2.98 12.90 -17.48
C ASN A 542 -3.83 14.11 -17.04
N LEU A 543 -4.52 14.00 -15.91
CA LEU A 543 -5.34 15.07 -15.34
C LEU A 543 -4.50 16.29 -14.92
N ILE A 544 -3.24 16.09 -14.53
CA ILE A 544 -2.32 17.17 -14.18
C ILE A 544 -1.75 17.81 -15.45
N TYR A 545 -1.42 17.00 -16.45
CA TYR A 545 -1.00 17.47 -17.78
C TYR A 545 -2.10 18.29 -18.47
N SER A 546 -3.37 18.00 -18.16
CA SER A 546 -4.51 18.71 -18.71
C SER A 546 -4.55 20.22 -18.42
N ALA A 547 -3.83 20.67 -17.38
CA ALA A 547 -3.64 22.09 -17.08
C ALA A 547 -2.73 22.81 -18.09
N PHE A 548 -1.90 22.06 -18.84
CA PHE A 548 -1.00 22.55 -19.88
C PHE A 548 -1.56 22.34 -21.28
N ASP A 549 -2.21 21.19 -21.50
CA ASP A 549 -2.94 20.90 -22.73
C ASP A 549 -4.24 20.13 -22.41
N PRO A 550 -5.42 20.73 -22.63
CA PRO A 550 -6.70 20.08 -22.30
C PRO A 550 -6.94 18.78 -23.07
N ARG A 551 -6.24 18.52 -24.18
CA ARG A 551 -6.35 17.27 -24.97
C ARG A 551 -6.07 16.03 -24.11
N PHE A 552 -5.21 16.12 -23.09
CA PHE A 552 -4.94 15.02 -22.16
C PHE A 552 -6.15 14.58 -21.31
N ASN A 553 -7.21 15.38 -21.24
CA ASN A 553 -8.45 14.97 -20.59
C ASN A 553 -9.22 13.89 -21.38
N VAL A 554 -8.88 13.62 -22.65
CA VAL A 554 -9.58 12.61 -23.46
C VAL A 554 -9.59 11.22 -22.79
N VAL A 555 -8.49 10.89 -22.10
CA VAL A 555 -8.33 9.65 -21.30
C VAL A 555 -9.34 9.54 -20.18
N SER A 556 -9.96 10.64 -19.76
CA SER A 556 -10.88 10.65 -18.61
C SER A 556 -12.31 10.97 -19.04
N LEU A 557 -12.64 10.77 -20.32
CA LEU A 557 -14.02 10.69 -20.77
C LEU A 557 -14.73 9.55 -20.02
N PRO A 558 -15.97 9.77 -19.55
CA PRO A 558 -16.61 8.80 -18.68
C PRO A 558 -17.06 7.57 -19.48
N PHE A 559 -16.86 6.38 -18.91
CA PHE A 559 -17.29 5.08 -19.43
C PHE A 559 -16.73 4.71 -20.83
N ILE A 560 -15.55 5.20 -21.18
CA ILE A 560 -14.88 4.81 -22.44
C ILE A 560 -13.96 3.58 -22.29
N TYR A 561 -13.84 3.02 -21.08
CA TYR A 561 -13.07 1.81 -20.83
C TYR A 561 -13.91 0.80 -20.09
N ASP A 562 -13.92 -0.44 -20.56
CA ASP A 562 -14.67 -1.53 -19.94
C ASP A 562 -13.80 -2.37 -18.99
N SER A 563 -12.49 -2.39 -19.19
CA SER A 563 -11.51 -3.11 -18.36
C SER A 563 -10.15 -2.42 -18.33
N TYR A 564 -9.28 -2.90 -17.45
CA TYR A 564 -7.88 -2.44 -17.39
C TYR A 564 -7.13 -2.70 -18.70
N ASP A 565 -7.34 -3.85 -19.37
CA ASP A 565 -6.60 -4.11 -20.59
C ASP A 565 -7.24 -3.54 -21.86
N ASP A 566 -8.54 -3.18 -21.86
CA ASP A 566 -9.07 -2.25 -22.88
C ASP A 566 -8.35 -0.89 -22.80
N ALA A 567 -8.11 -0.42 -21.57
CA ALA A 567 -7.29 0.77 -21.36
C ALA A 567 -5.85 0.57 -21.87
N ASP A 568 -5.21 -0.56 -21.56
CA ASP A 568 -3.86 -0.88 -22.06
C ASP A 568 -3.82 -0.95 -23.59
N ALA A 569 -4.76 -1.62 -24.24
CA ALA A 569 -4.83 -1.72 -25.70
C ALA A 569 -4.91 -0.34 -26.37
N LYS A 570 -5.66 0.60 -25.77
CA LYS A 570 -5.72 2.00 -26.23
C LYS A 570 -4.40 2.74 -25.99
N PHE A 571 -3.79 2.59 -24.82
CA PHE A 571 -2.52 3.28 -24.48
C PHE A 571 -1.29 2.72 -25.19
N ASP A 572 -1.31 1.46 -25.57
CA ASP A 572 -0.22 0.79 -26.28
C ASP A 572 -0.45 0.80 -27.80
N GLY A 573 -1.65 1.21 -28.24
CA GLY A 573 -2.02 1.41 -29.63
C GLY A 573 -1.99 2.87 -30.12
N ALA A 574 -2.75 3.15 -31.17
CA ALA A 574 -2.75 4.44 -31.88
C ALA A 574 -3.17 5.64 -30.99
N ALA A 575 -4.06 5.41 -30.03
CA ALA A 575 -4.53 6.45 -29.12
C ALA A 575 -3.40 6.92 -28.19
N GLY A 576 -2.67 5.97 -27.59
CA GLY A 576 -1.48 6.28 -26.80
C GLY A 576 -0.34 6.89 -27.60
N ASP A 577 -0.09 6.42 -28.82
CA ASP A 577 0.90 7.04 -29.71
C ASP A 577 0.56 8.49 -30.04
N LYS A 578 -0.73 8.82 -30.19
CA LYS A 578 -1.18 10.20 -30.34
C LYS A 578 -0.89 11.04 -29.09
N LEU A 579 -1.09 10.48 -27.89
CA LEU A 579 -0.73 11.17 -26.63
C LEU A 579 0.78 11.40 -26.51
N LYS A 580 1.61 10.42 -26.91
CA LYS A 580 3.08 10.56 -26.95
C LYS A 580 3.51 11.65 -27.95
N GLU A 581 2.85 11.74 -29.11
CA GLU A 581 3.07 12.82 -30.08
C GLU A 581 2.78 14.19 -29.44
N ILE A 582 1.65 14.33 -28.75
CA ILE A 582 1.29 15.58 -28.05
C ILE A 582 2.33 15.92 -26.97
N LEU A 583 2.78 14.95 -26.17
CA LEU A 583 3.82 15.17 -25.15
C LEU A 583 5.14 15.70 -25.77
N SER A 584 5.49 15.23 -26.97
CA SER A 584 6.70 15.68 -27.67
C SER A 584 6.65 17.17 -28.05
N GLU A 585 5.47 17.74 -28.30
CA GLU A 585 5.27 19.18 -28.55
C GLU A 585 5.71 20.04 -27.36
N TYR A 586 5.73 19.45 -26.15
CA TYR A 586 6.12 20.09 -24.90
C TYR A 586 7.57 19.78 -24.48
N GLY A 587 8.37 19.18 -25.38
CA GLY A 587 9.76 18.84 -25.09
C GLY A 587 9.89 17.66 -24.12
N LEU A 588 8.96 16.71 -24.19
CA LEU A 588 8.95 15.51 -23.36
C LEU A 588 8.96 14.25 -24.22
N HIS A 589 9.89 13.35 -23.92
CA HIS A 589 9.89 12.01 -24.49
C HIS A 589 9.17 11.06 -23.52
N CYS A 590 8.10 10.42 -23.98
CA CYS A 590 7.32 9.48 -23.17
C CYS A 590 7.82 8.06 -23.42
N MET A 591 8.41 7.45 -22.38
CA MET A 591 8.95 6.10 -22.44
C MET A 591 7.86 5.03 -22.35
N GLY A 592 6.69 5.39 -21.80
CA GLY A 592 5.51 4.55 -21.73
C GLY A 592 4.38 5.22 -20.93
N ILE A 593 3.19 4.65 -21.02
CA ILE A 593 2.00 5.13 -20.31
C ILE A 593 1.65 4.12 -19.21
N ALA A 594 1.96 4.47 -17.97
CA ALA A 594 1.66 3.70 -16.78
C ALA A 594 0.20 3.92 -16.32
N GLU A 595 -0.20 3.23 -15.26
CA GLU A 595 -1.58 3.21 -14.79
C GLU A 595 -1.73 4.03 -13.51
N ASN A 596 -2.78 4.84 -13.43
CA ASN A 596 -3.31 5.20 -12.11
C ASN A 596 -4.52 4.30 -11.78
N GLY A 597 -5.40 4.10 -12.77
CA GLY A 597 -6.48 3.10 -12.73
C GLY A 597 -7.88 3.72 -12.75
N PHE A 598 -8.89 2.87 -12.55
CA PHE A 598 -10.28 3.30 -12.39
C PHE A 598 -10.45 4.16 -11.13
N ARG A 599 -11.17 5.28 -11.27
CA ARG A 599 -11.33 6.26 -10.19
C ARG A 599 -12.60 5.98 -9.38
N GLU A 600 -12.41 5.54 -8.15
CA GLU A 600 -13.51 5.21 -7.25
C GLU A 600 -13.99 6.38 -6.41
N LEU A 601 -15.31 6.42 -6.20
CA LEU A 601 -15.97 7.48 -5.46
C LEU A 601 -16.01 7.14 -3.97
N THR A 602 -15.29 7.90 -3.15
CA THR A 602 -15.40 7.81 -1.69
C THR A 602 -16.10 9.02 -1.10
N ASN A 603 -16.93 8.79 -0.08
CA ASN A 603 -17.65 9.86 0.59
C ASN A 603 -17.94 9.57 2.07
N SER A 604 -18.36 10.62 2.79
CA SER A 604 -18.65 10.61 4.22
C SER A 604 -20.13 10.56 4.61
N LYS A 605 -21.05 10.48 3.63
CA LYS A 605 -22.49 10.64 3.86
C LYS A 605 -23.26 9.33 3.74
N HIS A 606 -23.18 8.67 2.59
CA HIS A 606 -24.01 7.51 2.25
C HIS A 606 -23.43 6.71 1.09
N GLU A 607 -23.87 5.45 0.96
CA GLU A 607 -23.64 4.65 -0.25
C GLU A 607 -24.27 5.34 -1.47
N VAL A 608 -23.52 5.48 -2.55
CA VAL A 608 -24.02 6.04 -3.82
C VAL A 608 -24.40 4.88 -4.71
N LYS A 609 -25.70 4.73 -5.04
CA LYS A 609 -26.20 3.66 -5.92
C LYS A 609 -26.83 4.18 -7.20
N THR A 610 -27.30 5.42 -7.18
CA THR A 610 -28.00 6.05 -8.30
C THR A 610 -27.47 7.47 -8.50
N VAL A 611 -27.67 8.05 -9.68
CA VAL A 611 -27.31 9.45 -9.93
C VAL A 611 -28.01 10.43 -8.97
N ASP A 612 -29.17 10.07 -8.42
CA ASP A 612 -29.88 10.88 -7.43
C ASP A 612 -29.10 11.02 -6.11
N ASP A 613 -28.28 10.02 -5.75
CA ASP A 613 -27.47 10.02 -4.53
C ASP A 613 -26.29 11.02 -4.61
N MET A 614 -25.91 11.44 -5.83
CA MET A 614 -24.87 12.43 -6.07
C MET A 614 -25.35 13.87 -5.85
N LYS A 615 -26.67 14.11 -5.80
CA LYS A 615 -27.24 15.46 -5.77
C LYS A 615 -26.77 16.26 -4.55
N ASN A 616 -26.06 17.36 -4.83
CA ASN A 616 -25.45 18.27 -3.86
C ASN A 616 -24.36 17.63 -2.97
N LEU A 617 -23.90 16.43 -3.30
CA LEU A 617 -22.75 15.84 -2.62
C LEU A 617 -21.52 16.67 -2.97
N LYS A 618 -20.82 17.19 -1.96
CA LYS A 618 -19.65 18.05 -2.21
C LYS A 618 -18.44 17.20 -2.53
N ILE A 619 -18.00 17.19 -3.77
CA ILE A 619 -16.92 16.32 -4.23
C ILE A 619 -15.69 17.14 -4.56
N ARG A 620 -14.54 16.74 -4.01
CA ARG A 620 -13.24 17.17 -4.55
C ARG A 620 -13.02 16.46 -5.88
N VAL A 621 -12.67 17.23 -6.90
CA VAL A 621 -12.29 16.71 -8.21
C VAL A 621 -10.85 17.12 -8.51
N ALA A 622 -10.09 16.23 -9.14
CA ALA A 622 -8.77 16.56 -9.69
C ALA A 622 -8.86 17.68 -10.75
N GLY A 623 -7.73 18.29 -11.10
CA GLY A 623 -7.65 19.55 -11.85
C GLY A 623 -8.07 19.53 -13.33
N SER A 624 -9.25 19.02 -13.65
CA SER A 624 -9.77 18.82 -15.00
C SER A 624 -11.12 19.50 -15.21
N ASN A 625 -11.23 20.30 -16.28
CA ASN A 625 -12.49 20.90 -16.68
C ASN A 625 -13.52 19.86 -17.14
N LEU A 626 -13.06 18.76 -17.76
CA LEU A 626 -13.91 17.65 -18.18
C LEU A 626 -14.54 16.98 -16.97
N LEU A 627 -13.74 16.61 -15.96
CA LEU A 627 -14.26 15.97 -14.75
C LEU A 627 -15.21 16.91 -14.00
N MET A 628 -14.86 18.20 -13.87
CA MET A 628 -15.76 19.19 -13.28
C MET A 628 -17.13 19.24 -13.97
N GLU A 629 -17.17 19.12 -15.30
CA GLU A 629 -18.44 19.07 -16.04
C GLU A 629 -19.17 17.74 -15.82
N CYS A 630 -18.46 16.59 -15.79
CA CYS A 630 -19.06 15.27 -15.51
C CYS A 630 -19.73 15.23 -14.13
N TYR A 631 -19.01 15.62 -13.07
CA TYR A 631 -19.57 15.63 -11.71
C TYR A 631 -20.72 16.63 -11.54
N LYS A 632 -20.68 17.75 -12.27
CA LYS A 632 -21.82 18.68 -12.33
C LYS A 632 -23.03 18.06 -13.01
N ARG A 633 -22.84 17.31 -14.09
CA ARG A 633 -23.92 16.58 -14.80
C ARG A 633 -24.51 15.45 -13.94
N TRP A 634 -23.68 14.75 -13.17
CA TRP A 634 -24.13 13.82 -12.13
C TRP A 634 -24.80 14.50 -10.91
N GLY A 635 -24.81 15.84 -10.84
CA GLY A 635 -25.52 16.59 -9.82
C GLY A 635 -24.74 16.89 -8.54
N ALA A 636 -23.44 16.58 -8.50
CA ALA A 636 -22.55 16.88 -7.38
C ALA A 636 -22.15 18.37 -7.33
N ASP A 637 -21.84 18.86 -6.14
CA ASP A 637 -21.21 20.17 -5.92
C ASP A 637 -19.69 20.01 -5.98
N ALA A 638 -19.17 19.94 -7.21
CA ALA A 638 -17.77 19.67 -7.49
C ALA A 638 -16.87 20.89 -7.21
N THR A 639 -15.70 20.66 -6.61
CA THR A 639 -14.67 21.69 -6.39
C THR A 639 -13.30 21.14 -6.76
N ASN A 640 -12.59 21.87 -7.62
CA ASN A 640 -11.20 21.56 -7.99
C ASN A 640 -10.24 21.88 -6.83
N MET A 641 -9.38 20.92 -6.49
CA MET A 641 -8.40 21.05 -5.41
C MET A 641 -7.19 20.10 -5.61
N ASN A 642 -6.01 20.58 -5.22
CA ASN A 642 -4.76 19.80 -5.27
C ASN A 642 -4.82 18.56 -4.37
N TRP A 643 -4.14 17.48 -4.79
CA TRP A 643 -4.18 16.21 -4.07
C TRP A 643 -3.70 16.33 -2.61
N SER A 644 -2.61 17.08 -2.39
CA SER A 644 -2.01 17.31 -1.06
C SER A 644 -2.93 17.99 -0.04
N GLU A 645 -4.00 18.65 -0.48
CA GLU A 645 -4.97 19.33 0.38
C GLU A 645 -6.21 18.45 0.68
N THR A 646 -6.38 17.34 -0.05
CA THR A 646 -7.62 16.56 -0.11
C THR A 646 -7.99 15.93 1.23
N TYR A 647 -7.06 15.21 1.88
CA TYR A 647 -7.31 14.57 3.18
C TYR A 647 -7.79 15.60 4.22
N THR A 648 -7.13 16.77 4.27
CA THR A 648 -7.49 17.83 5.23
C THR A 648 -8.88 18.40 4.92
N ALA A 649 -9.22 18.59 3.65
CA ALA A 649 -10.52 19.10 3.25
C ALA A 649 -11.67 18.13 3.54
N LEU A 650 -11.46 16.83 3.36
CA LEU A 650 -12.41 15.77 3.72
C LEU A 650 -12.58 15.70 5.24
N GLN A 651 -11.49 15.70 6.00
CA GLN A 651 -11.52 15.69 7.46
C GLN A 651 -12.27 16.91 8.03
N GLN A 652 -12.13 18.09 7.39
CA GLN A 652 -12.83 19.32 7.78
C GLN A 652 -14.27 19.41 7.25
N ASN A 653 -14.72 18.45 6.44
CA ASN A 653 -15.99 18.50 5.71
C ASN A 653 -16.16 19.75 4.82
N THR A 654 -15.05 20.30 4.31
CA THR A 654 -15.10 21.35 3.28
C THR A 654 -15.60 20.76 1.96
N VAL A 655 -15.14 19.54 1.66
CA VAL A 655 -15.75 18.59 0.73
C VAL A 655 -16.17 17.36 1.52
N GLU A 656 -17.13 16.61 0.99
CA GLU A 656 -17.76 15.47 1.63
C GLU A 656 -17.33 14.13 1.02
N GLY A 657 -16.77 14.17 -0.19
CA GLY A 657 -16.18 13.03 -0.88
C GLY A 657 -15.10 13.44 -1.88
N GLN A 658 -14.45 12.43 -2.45
CA GLN A 658 -13.42 12.56 -3.49
C GLN A 658 -13.47 11.34 -4.41
N GLU A 659 -12.70 11.41 -5.48
CA GLU A 659 -12.62 10.39 -6.53
C GLU A 659 -11.15 10.08 -6.82
N ASN A 660 -10.74 8.80 -6.78
CA ASN A 660 -9.40 8.32 -7.14
C ASN A 660 -9.34 6.78 -7.13
N PRO A 661 -8.32 6.16 -7.74
CA PRO A 661 -8.05 4.73 -7.60
C PRO A 661 -7.72 4.32 -6.16
N LEU A 662 -8.02 3.08 -5.80
CA LEU A 662 -7.83 2.55 -4.44
C LEU A 662 -6.38 2.67 -3.93
N PRO A 663 -5.33 2.34 -4.71
CA PRO A 663 -3.95 2.47 -4.24
C PRO A 663 -3.57 3.91 -3.89
N ALA A 664 -4.07 4.88 -4.65
CA ALA A 664 -3.83 6.31 -4.39
C ALA A 664 -4.52 6.77 -3.10
N ILE A 665 -5.78 6.36 -2.89
CA ILE A 665 -6.54 6.65 -1.67
C ILE A 665 -5.84 6.03 -0.46
N ASP A 666 -5.40 4.77 -0.57
CA ASP A 666 -4.76 4.01 0.50
C ASP A 666 -3.43 4.64 0.93
N ALA A 667 -2.58 4.95 -0.05
CA ALA A 667 -1.27 5.56 0.15
C ALA A 667 -1.36 6.95 0.81
N ALA A 668 -2.50 7.65 0.64
CA ALA A 668 -2.81 8.93 1.27
C ALA A 668 -3.66 8.79 2.55
N SER A 669 -4.01 7.57 2.95
CA SER A 669 -4.86 7.24 4.10
C SER A 669 -6.24 7.89 4.08
N VAL A 670 -6.75 8.28 2.89
CA VAL A 670 -8.01 9.02 2.75
C VAL A 670 -9.22 8.21 3.25
N GLN A 671 -9.17 6.89 3.17
CA GLN A 671 -10.18 5.96 3.69
C GLN A 671 -10.46 6.13 5.20
N GLU A 672 -9.50 6.65 5.99
CA GLU A 672 -9.68 6.86 7.43
C GLU A 672 -10.83 7.82 7.77
N VAL A 673 -11.18 8.71 6.84
CA VAL A 673 -12.24 9.70 6.99
C VAL A 673 -13.39 9.51 6.01
N GLN A 674 -13.40 8.42 5.23
CA GLN A 674 -14.35 8.14 4.15
C GLN A 674 -14.99 6.75 4.34
N PRO A 675 -16.11 6.64 5.08
CA PRO A 675 -16.77 5.37 5.39
C PRO A 675 -17.45 4.67 4.21
N TYR A 676 -17.67 5.34 3.07
CA TYR A 676 -18.34 4.74 1.91
C TYR A 676 -17.42 4.82 0.69
N CYS A 677 -17.29 3.72 -0.04
CA CYS A 677 -16.58 3.62 -1.32
C CYS A 677 -17.53 2.99 -2.35
N SER A 678 -17.67 3.61 -3.52
CA SER A 678 -18.51 3.11 -4.62
C SER A 678 -17.60 2.71 -5.76
N MET A 679 -17.59 1.42 -6.07
CA MET A 679 -16.81 0.78 -7.13
C MET A 679 -17.60 0.89 -8.43
N TRP A 680 -17.39 1.98 -9.18
CA TRP A 680 -18.31 2.38 -10.26
C TRP A 680 -17.64 2.54 -11.62
N ASP A 681 -16.31 2.50 -11.66
CA ASP A 681 -15.46 2.47 -12.86
C ASP A 681 -15.79 3.56 -13.90
N ALA A 682 -16.34 4.69 -13.45
CA ALA A 682 -16.88 5.68 -14.38
C ALA A 682 -15.81 6.45 -15.15
N ILE A 683 -14.62 6.60 -14.57
CA ILE A 683 -13.53 7.42 -15.12
C ILE A 683 -12.22 6.67 -14.94
N TYR A 684 -11.36 6.71 -15.96
CA TYR A 684 -10.00 6.18 -15.92
C TYR A 684 -8.96 7.32 -15.90
N ASP A 685 -7.78 7.01 -15.36
CA ASP A 685 -6.63 7.91 -15.27
C ASP A 685 -5.33 7.15 -15.57
N CYS A 686 -4.47 7.74 -16.40
CA CYS A 686 -3.19 7.16 -16.80
C CYS A 686 -2.01 8.03 -16.36
N LEU A 687 -0.83 7.43 -16.27
CA LEU A 687 0.41 8.12 -15.90
C LEU A 687 1.34 8.21 -17.10
N PHE A 688 1.75 9.42 -17.47
CA PHE A 688 2.81 9.56 -18.46
C PHE A 688 4.17 9.42 -17.80
N PHE A 689 4.94 8.41 -18.20
CA PHE A 689 6.32 8.24 -17.76
C PHE A 689 7.26 8.93 -18.74
N CYS A 690 7.70 10.13 -18.38
CA CYS A 690 8.41 11.01 -19.29
C CYS A 690 9.83 11.33 -18.82
N ILE A 691 10.73 11.47 -19.78
CA ILE A 691 12.05 12.10 -19.65
C ILE A 691 12.07 13.41 -20.46
N ASN A 692 12.84 14.39 -20.01
CA ASN A 692 13.06 15.62 -20.76
C ASN A 692 13.67 15.32 -22.15
N GLN A 693 13.09 15.89 -23.22
CA GLN A 693 13.50 15.61 -24.60
C GLN A 693 14.95 16.02 -24.88
N GLU A 694 15.43 17.17 -24.40
CA GLU A 694 16.80 17.61 -24.67
C GLU A 694 17.83 16.66 -24.05
N ILE A 695 17.50 16.08 -22.89
CA ILE A 695 18.33 15.07 -22.22
C ILE A 695 18.32 13.77 -23.01
N TYR A 696 17.14 13.31 -23.43
CA TYR A 696 17.00 12.11 -24.23
C TYR A 696 17.73 12.23 -25.59
N ASP A 697 17.60 13.37 -26.27
CA ASP A 697 18.27 13.67 -27.54
C ASP A 697 19.80 13.82 -27.41
N SER A 698 20.31 14.00 -26.19
CA SER A 698 21.76 14.05 -25.93
C SER A 698 22.43 12.67 -25.94
N LEU A 699 21.64 11.60 -25.88
CA LEU A 699 22.08 10.21 -25.88
C LEU A 699 22.29 9.69 -27.31
N THR A 700 23.05 8.60 -27.47
CA THR A 700 23.13 7.89 -28.76
C THR A 700 21.86 7.07 -29.01
N ALA A 701 21.58 6.71 -30.26
CA ALA A 701 20.41 5.87 -30.59
C ALA A 701 20.40 4.52 -29.85
N GLU A 702 21.58 3.94 -29.61
CA GLU A 702 21.71 2.68 -28.83
C GLU A 702 21.41 2.91 -27.35
N GLN A 703 21.84 4.05 -26.77
CA GLN A 703 21.52 4.42 -25.40
C GLN A 703 20.04 4.78 -25.23
N GLN A 704 19.44 5.45 -26.21
CA GLN A 704 18.02 5.78 -26.26
C GLN A 704 17.16 4.52 -26.20
N ALA A 705 17.48 3.50 -27.01
CA ALA A 705 16.78 2.22 -26.99
C ALA A 705 16.83 1.55 -25.60
N VAL A 706 17.95 1.65 -24.88
CA VAL A 706 18.07 1.11 -23.51
C VAL A 706 17.22 1.90 -22.52
N VAL A 707 17.16 3.23 -22.65
CA VAL A 707 16.29 4.07 -21.82
C VAL A 707 14.82 3.71 -22.02
N ASP A 708 14.40 3.52 -23.28
CA ASP A 708 13.02 3.13 -23.60
C ASP A 708 12.69 1.72 -23.09
N GLU A 709 13.58 0.75 -23.27
CA GLU A 709 13.40 -0.61 -22.74
C GLU A 709 13.26 -0.61 -21.20
N CYS A 710 14.11 0.15 -20.50
CA CYS A 710 14.01 0.31 -19.04
C CYS A 710 12.71 1.00 -18.63
N GLY A 711 12.27 2.00 -19.41
CA GLY A 711 11.02 2.72 -19.18
C GLY A 711 9.80 1.83 -19.35
N GLN A 712 9.74 1.05 -20.43
CA GLN A 712 8.66 0.09 -20.71
C GLN A 712 8.55 -0.98 -19.62
N LYS A 713 9.66 -1.63 -19.23
CA LYS A 713 9.68 -2.61 -18.14
C LYS A 713 9.24 -2.02 -16.80
N ALA A 714 9.56 -0.76 -16.55
CA ALA A 714 9.12 -0.06 -15.35
C ALA A 714 7.63 0.31 -15.40
N VAL A 715 7.07 0.60 -16.58
CA VAL A 715 5.62 0.77 -16.79
C VAL A 715 4.88 -0.55 -16.57
N GLU A 716 5.36 -1.65 -17.14
CA GLU A 716 4.78 -2.99 -16.93
C GLU A 716 4.77 -3.38 -15.45
N TYR A 717 5.90 -3.17 -14.77
CA TYR A 717 6.00 -3.40 -13.33
C TYR A 717 5.02 -2.52 -12.54
N GLU A 718 4.88 -1.24 -12.92
CA GLU A 718 3.97 -0.31 -12.25
C GLU A 718 2.50 -0.73 -12.42
N ARG A 719 2.05 -1.07 -13.63
CA ARG A 719 0.71 -1.59 -13.89
C ARG A 719 0.43 -2.84 -13.05
N TYR A 720 1.37 -3.79 -12.98
CA TYR A 720 1.25 -5.01 -12.18
C TYR A 720 1.06 -4.72 -10.68
N ILE A 721 1.91 -3.88 -10.09
CA ILE A 721 1.80 -3.58 -8.64
C ILE A 721 0.57 -2.72 -8.32
N ASN A 722 0.08 -1.93 -9.28
CA ASN A 722 -1.11 -1.11 -9.10
C ASN A 722 -2.38 -1.96 -9.06
N ARG A 723 -2.48 -2.98 -9.93
CA ARG A 723 -3.64 -3.91 -9.99
C ARG A 723 -3.64 -4.94 -8.86
N SER A 724 -2.47 -5.48 -8.51
CA SER A 724 -2.36 -6.59 -7.53
C SER A 724 -2.75 -6.21 -6.08
N GLY A 725 -2.86 -4.92 -5.77
CA GLY A 725 -3.15 -4.42 -4.42
C GLY A 725 -4.64 -4.28 -4.08
N ASP A 726 -5.54 -4.22 -5.06
CA ASP A 726 -6.92 -3.74 -4.85
C ASP A 726 -7.72 -4.61 -3.86
N GLU A 727 -7.69 -5.94 -3.99
CA GLU A 727 -8.41 -6.83 -3.08
C GLU A 727 -7.88 -6.76 -1.64
N GLU A 728 -6.56 -6.68 -1.47
CA GLU A 728 -5.93 -6.54 -0.15
C GLU A 728 -6.33 -5.20 0.49
N ILE A 729 -6.33 -4.12 -0.30
CA ILE A 729 -6.74 -2.78 0.12
C ILE A 729 -8.20 -2.80 0.56
N MET A 730 -9.10 -3.36 -0.25
CA MET A 730 -10.53 -3.45 0.05
C MET A 730 -10.77 -4.24 1.34
N SER A 731 -10.19 -5.44 1.46
CA SER A 731 -10.31 -6.28 2.66
C SER A 731 -9.78 -5.57 3.90
N ARG A 732 -8.60 -4.93 3.80
CA ARG A 732 -8.02 -4.17 4.92
C ARG A 732 -8.90 -3.00 5.33
N TRP A 733 -9.50 -2.28 4.38
CA TRP A 733 -10.38 -1.15 4.66
C TRP A 733 -11.69 -1.59 5.31
N GLU A 734 -12.27 -2.71 4.89
CA GLU A 734 -13.45 -3.28 5.54
C GLU A 734 -13.13 -3.70 6.99
N GLU A 735 -12.03 -4.42 7.20
CA GLU A 735 -11.68 -4.97 8.51
C GLU A 735 -11.14 -3.92 9.50
N SER A 736 -10.28 -3.02 9.01
CA SER A 736 -9.51 -2.09 9.86
C SER A 736 -10.17 -0.72 9.96
N ASN A 737 -10.80 -0.24 8.89
CA ASN A 737 -11.37 1.10 8.79
C ASN A 737 -12.91 1.09 8.84
N GLY A 738 -13.55 -0.07 8.62
CA GLY A 738 -15.00 -0.20 8.57
C GLY A 738 -15.63 0.47 7.35
N VAL A 739 -14.89 0.56 6.24
CA VAL A 739 -15.41 1.10 4.97
C VAL A 739 -16.47 0.16 4.42
N THR A 740 -17.57 0.74 3.93
CA THR A 740 -18.64 0.02 3.22
C THR A 740 -18.44 0.19 1.72
N PHE A 741 -18.21 -0.92 1.01
CA PHE A 741 -18.10 -0.93 -0.44
C PHE A 741 -19.48 -1.14 -1.09
N THR A 742 -19.81 -0.29 -2.05
CA THR A 742 -20.92 -0.48 -2.99
C THR A 742 -20.33 -0.99 -4.29
N LYS A 743 -20.72 -2.19 -4.70
CA LYS A 743 -20.22 -2.78 -5.95
C LYS A 743 -20.96 -2.22 -7.16
N LYS A 744 -20.30 -2.19 -8.31
CA LYS A 744 -20.88 -1.78 -9.60
C LYS A 744 -22.21 -2.47 -9.92
N GLU A 745 -22.30 -3.77 -9.64
CA GLU A 745 -23.51 -4.60 -9.84
C GLU A 745 -24.72 -4.14 -9.00
N ASP A 746 -24.48 -3.44 -7.89
CA ASP A 746 -25.50 -2.90 -7.00
C ASP A 746 -25.88 -1.44 -7.36
N MET A 747 -25.31 -0.88 -8.42
CA MET A 747 -25.49 0.51 -8.85
C MET A 747 -26.28 0.60 -10.16
N ASP A 748 -27.06 1.66 -10.31
CA ASP A 748 -27.77 2.04 -11.53
C ASP A 748 -26.81 2.80 -12.46
N ILE A 749 -25.86 2.09 -13.06
CA ILE A 749 -24.84 2.64 -13.97
C ILE A 749 -25.48 3.34 -15.17
N ASP A 750 -26.61 2.85 -15.66
CA ASP A 750 -27.35 3.46 -16.77
C ASP A 750 -27.79 4.89 -16.43
N SER A 751 -28.26 5.14 -15.19
CA SER A 751 -28.60 6.50 -14.76
C SER A 751 -27.40 7.46 -14.75
N PHE A 752 -26.20 6.95 -14.47
CA PHE A 752 -24.97 7.75 -14.53
C PHE A 752 -24.54 8.02 -15.98
N LYS A 753 -24.66 7.02 -16.86
CA LYS A 753 -24.38 7.15 -18.31
C LYS A 753 -25.34 8.17 -18.96
N GLU A 754 -26.65 8.04 -18.71
CA GLU A 754 -27.66 8.99 -19.22
C GLU A 754 -27.39 10.44 -18.78
N ALA A 755 -26.91 10.63 -17.54
CA ALA A 755 -26.64 11.97 -17.02
C ALA A 755 -25.47 12.68 -17.72
N VAL A 756 -24.48 11.93 -18.22
CA VAL A 756 -23.31 12.48 -18.94
C VAL A 756 -23.41 12.33 -20.45
N ASP A 757 -24.55 11.90 -20.98
CA ASP A 757 -24.79 11.82 -22.42
C ASP A 757 -24.43 13.14 -23.15
N GLY A 758 -23.73 13.02 -24.29
CA GLY A 758 -23.19 14.14 -25.06
C GLY A 758 -22.08 14.94 -24.38
N VAL A 759 -21.34 14.36 -23.42
CA VAL A 759 -20.16 15.02 -22.80
C VAL A 759 -18.93 15.00 -23.71
N ASP A 760 -18.79 13.96 -24.52
CA ASP A 760 -17.82 13.81 -25.60
C ASP A 760 -17.98 14.90 -26.67
N GLU A 761 -19.22 15.13 -27.16
CA GLU A 761 -19.50 16.23 -28.11
C GLU A 761 -19.17 17.59 -27.49
N TRP A 762 -19.53 17.79 -26.21
CA TRP A 762 -19.18 19.00 -25.48
C TRP A 762 -17.67 19.17 -25.37
N PHE A 763 -16.93 18.09 -25.08
CA PHE A 763 -15.48 18.10 -24.95
C PHE A 763 -14.80 18.43 -26.28
N VAL A 764 -15.26 17.85 -27.40
CA VAL A 764 -14.78 18.20 -28.75
C VAL A 764 -14.98 19.69 -29.03
N GLN A 765 -16.15 20.25 -28.70
CA GLN A 765 -16.40 21.69 -28.89
C GLN A 765 -15.52 22.56 -27.99
N GLU A 766 -15.27 22.12 -26.76
CA GLU A 766 -14.40 22.82 -25.82
C GLU A 766 -12.95 22.87 -26.35
N LEU A 767 -12.43 21.75 -26.87
CA LEU A 767 -11.12 21.69 -27.51
C LEU A 767 -11.04 22.57 -28.77
N LYS A 768 -12.06 22.53 -29.64
CA LYS A 768 -12.13 23.40 -30.84
C LYS A 768 -12.16 24.88 -30.47
N ASN A 769 -12.88 25.25 -29.41
CA ASN A 769 -12.90 26.64 -28.91
C ASN A 769 -11.53 27.10 -28.40
N GLN A 770 -10.68 26.17 -27.94
CA GLN A 770 -9.32 26.43 -27.49
C GLN A 770 -8.28 26.35 -28.62
N GLY A 771 -8.71 26.04 -29.85
CA GLY A 771 -7.87 26.09 -31.06
C GLY A 771 -7.33 24.74 -31.55
N TYR A 772 -7.85 23.63 -31.03
CA TYR A 772 -7.48 22.28 -31.45
C TYR A 772 -8.44 21.77 -32.52
N ASP A 773 -8.05 21.91 -33.80
CA ASP A 773 -8.87 21.53 -34.95
C ASP A 773 -8.97 20.00 -35.13
N ASP A 774 -8.00 19.25 -34.58
CA ASP A 774 -7.89 17.77 -34.56
C ASP A 774 -8.67 17.12 -33.40
N ALA A 775 -9.48 17.89 -32.66
CA ALA A 775 -10.18 17.41 -31.48
C ALA A 775 -11.15 16.24 -31.74
N GLN A 776 -11.74 16.15 -32.93
CA GLN A 776 -12.62 15.04 -33.28
C GLN A 776 -11.82 13.76 -33.45
N ASP A 777 -10.80 13.80 -34.31
CA ASP A 777 -9.89 12.68 -34.57
C ASP A 777 -9.26 12.14 -33.27
N LEU A 778 -8.90 13.03 -32.33
CA LEU A 778 -8.39 12.61 -31.02
C LEU A 778 -9.43 11.88 -30.17
N VAL A 779 -10.68 12.37 -30.13
CA VAL A 779 -11.74 11.72 -29.35
C VAL A 779 -12.11 10.39 -29.98
N ASP A 780 -12.23 10.33 -31.30
CA ASP A 780 -12.55 9.11 -32.05
C ASP A 780 -11.53 7.99 -31.75
N LEU A 781 -10.23 8.31 -31.64
CA LEU A 781 -9.20 7.33 -31.24
C LEU A 781 -9.43 6.66 -29.87
N PHE A 782 -10.15 7.32 -28.95
CA PHE A 782 -10.46 6.81 -27.61
C PHE A 782 -11.87 6.24 -27.48
N THR A 783 -12.80 6.66 -28.36
CA THR A 783 -14.22 6.28 -28.30
C THR A 783 -14.66 5.29 -29.38
N GLU A 784 -13.89 5.13 -30.46
CA GLU A 784 -14.11 4.07 -31.45
C GLU A 784 -13.44 2.78 -30.95
N ASP A 785 -14.19 1.92 -30.24
CA ASP A 785 -13.64 0.65 -29.78
C ASP A 785 -13.39 -0.31 -30.94
N SER A 786 -12.14 -0.75 -31.11
CA SER A 786 -11.79 -1.73 -32.14
C SER A 786 -12.37 -3.14 -31.90
N MET A 787 -12.72 -3.47 -30.66
CA MET A 787 -13.27 -4.78 -30.24
C MET A 787 -14.79 -4.75 -29.93
N ASP A 788 -15.33 -3.58 -29.57
CA ASP A 788 -16.70 -3.40 -29.03
C ASP A 788 -17.65 -2.66 -29.97
N THR A 789 -17.16 -2.20 -31.12
CA THR A 789 -18.01 -1.63 -32.17
C THR A 789 -18.13 -2.61 -33.32
N VAL A 790 -19.37 -2.99 -33.61
CA VAL A 790 -19.78 -3.48 -34.93
C VAL A 790 -20.60 -2.36 -35.56
N ASP A 791 -20.41 -2.16 -36.87
CA ASP A 791 -21.18 -1.15 -37.60
C ASP A 791 -22.69 -1.43 -37.49
N ASP A 792 -23.51 -0.38 -37.58
CA ASP A 792 -24.97 -0.53 -37.63
C ASP A 792 -25.38 -1.05 -39.01
N TYR A 793 -25.84 -2.31 -39.04
CA TYR A 793 -26.35 -3.01 -40.21
C TYR A 793 -27.86 -3.27 -40.12
N SER A 794 -28.60 -2.48 -39.34
CA SER A 794 -30.03 -2.67 -39.11
C SER A 794 -30.89 -2.55 -40.38
N ASP A 795 -30.34 -1.98 -41.45
CA ASP A 795 -30.94 -1.80 -42.76
C ASP A 795 -30.95 -3.07 -43.64
N LEU A 796 -30.18 -4.11 -43.30
CA LEU A 796 -30.08 -5.38 -44.05
C LEU A 796 -31.31 -6.31 -43.92
N ASP A 797 -32.50 -5.79 -43.66
CA ASP A 797 -33.78 -6.55 -43.58
C ASP A 797 -33.72 -7.83 -42.71
N TRP A 798 -33.12 -7.73 -41.52
CA TRP A 798 -33.01 -8.85 -40.58
C TRP A 798 -34.37 -9.43 -40.15
N PRO A 799 -34.52 -10.76 -40.05
CA PRO A 799 -35.69 -11.37 -39.46
C PRO A 799 -35.73 -11.12 -37.94
N GLU A 800 -36.92 -10.89 -37.37
CA GLU A 800 -37.08 -10.90 -35.91
C GLU A 800 -36.93 -12.34 -35.40
N ALA A 801 -35.84 -12.61 -34.68
CA ALA A 801 -35.55 -13.95 -34.18
C ALA A 801 -34.85 -13.89 -32.81
N THR A 802 -34.96 -15.00 -32.08
CA THR A 802 -34.20 -15.23 -30.86
C THR A 802 -33.41 -16.51 -31.01
N TRP A 803 -32.11 -16.42 -30.81
CA TRP A 803 -31.20 -17.56 -30.89
C TRP A 803 -30.76 -17.95 -29.48
N ASN A 804 -30.70 -19.25 -29.21
CA ASN A 804 -30.20 -19.75 -27.95
C ASN A 804 -28.75 -20.18 -28.12
N PHE A 805 -27.88 -19.55 -27.33
CA PHE A 805 -26.49 -19.91 -27.14
C PHE A 805 -26.35 -20.90 -25.98
N THR A 806 -25.49 -21.90 -26.12
CA THR A 806 -25.16 -22.85 -25.04
C THR A 806 -23.65 -23.06 -24.88
N CYS A 807 -23.22 -23.30 -23.65
CA CYS A 807 -21.86 -23.74 -23.30
C CYS A 807 -21.91 -24.67 -22.08
N SER A 808 -20.84 -25.45 -21.86
CA SER A 808 -20.79 -26.48 -20.81
C SER A 808 -20.33 -25.99 -19.43
N THR A 809 -19.78 -24.80 -19.36
CA THR A 809 -19.20 -24.18 -18.16
C THR A 809 -20.24 -23.30 -17.44
N THR A 810 -19.93 -22.79 -16.25
CA THR A 810 -20.87 -22.00 -15.42
C THR A 810 -21.15 -20.61 -16.02
N GLU A 811 -22.18 -19.92 -15.50
CA GLU A 811 -22.56 -18.59 -15.99
C GLU A 811 -21.46 -17.52 -15.86
N THR A 812 -20.49 -17.72 -14.97
CA THR A 812 -19.36 -16.81 -14.77
C THR A 812 -18.12 -17.18 -15.58
N SER A 813 -18.21 -18.17 -16.46
CA SER A 813 -17.09 -18.62 -17.27
C SER A 813 -16.85 -17.73 -18.48
N THR A 814 -15.60 -17.69 -18.93
CA THR A 814 -15.16 -16.98 -20.15
C THR A 814 -15.96 -17.41 -21.38
N TRP A 815 -16.34 -18.69 -21.49
CA TRP A 815 -17.15 -19.20 -22.58
C TRP A 815 -18.57 -18.59 -22.60
N ALA A 816 -19.15 -18.38 -21.42
CA ALA A 816 -20.45 -17.74 -21.29
C ALA A 816 -20.37 -16.24 -21.61
N GLU A 817 -19.28 -15.57 -21.19
CA GLU A 817 -19.03 -14.17 -21.53
C GLU A 817 -18.82 -13.96 -23.03
N GLY A 818 -18.06 -14.83 -23.71
CA GLY A 818 -17.92 -14.79 -25.18
C GLY A 818 -19.27 -14.92 -25.90
N GLY A 819 -20.15 -15.80 -25.40
CA GLY A 819 -21.53 -15.92 -25.89
C GLY A 819 -22.39 -14.68 -25.64
N ARG A 820 -22.23 -14.01 -24.48
CA ARG A 820 -22.91 -12.73 -24.19
C ARG A 820 -22.41 -11.62 -25.09
N LYS A 821 -21.09 -11.52 -25.30
CA LYS A 821 -20.48 -10.53 -26.18
C LYS A 821 -21.00 -10.64 -27.60
N PHE A 822 -21.06 -11.86 -28.14
CA PHE A 822 -21.69 -12.10 -29.43
C PHE A 822 -23.15 -11.64 -29.46
N GLY A 823 -23.91 -11.90 -28.39
CA GLY A 823 -25.29 -11.45 -28.27
C GLY A 823 -25.44 -9.94 -28.29
N GLU A 824 -24.58 -9.22 -27.56
CA GLU A 824 -24.51 -7.76 -27.54
C GLU A 824 -24.19 -7.19 -28.92
N LEU A 825 -23.15 -7.71 -29.57
CA LEU A 825 -22.73 -7.28 -30.91
C LEU A 825 -23.84 -7.52 -31.93
N MET A 826 -24.48 -8.69 -31.91
CA MET A 826 -25.63 -8.97 -32.79
C MET A 826 -26.82 -8.07 -32.51
N GLU A 827 -27.11 -7.73 -31.25
CA GLU A 827 -28.21 -6.83 -30.93
C GLU A 827 -27.94 -5.42 -31.47
N LYS A 828 -26.69 -4.95 -31.34
CA LYS A 828 -26.22 -3.65 -31.86
C LYS A 828 -26.24 -3.62 -33.39
N ALA A 829 -25.60 -4.58 -34.05
CA ALA A 829 -25.52 -4.67 -35.51
C ALA A 829 -26.88 -4.76 -36.19
N THR A 830 -27.87 -5.39 -35.54
CA THR A 830 -29.19 -5.64 -36.14
C THR A 830 -30.27 -4.65 -35.70
N GLY A 831 -29.94 -3.68 -34.83
CA GLY A 831 -30.91 -2.76 -34.24
C GLY A 831 -31.96 -3.48 -33.38
N GLY A 832 -31.58 -4.55 -32.69
CA GLY A 832 -32.44 -5.31 -31.78
C GLY A 832 -33.30 -6.41 -32.42
N LYS A 833 -33.14 -6.66 -33.73
CA LYS A 833 -33.96 -7.65 -34.47
C LYS A 833 -33.54 -9.09 -34.18
N ILE A 834 -32.25 -9.33 -33.98
CA ILE A 834 -31.72 -10.61 -33.51
C ILE A 834 -31.35 -10.46 -32.04
N LYS A 835 -31.90 -11.33 -31.19
CA LYS A 835 -31.55 -11.42 -29.76
C LYS A 835 -30.92 -12.77 -29.47
N VAL A 836 -29.93 -12.81 -28.59
CA VAL A 836 -29.28 -14.05 -28.17
C VAL A 836 -29.55 -14.29 -26.69
N ASN A 837 -30.12 -15.45 -26.37
CA ASN A 837 -30.27 -15.92 -24.99
C ASN A 837 -29.10 -16.85 -24.64
N VAL A 838 -28.41 -16.57 -23.54
CA VAL A 838 -27.27 -17.38 -23.08
C VAL A 838 -27.74 -18.39 -22.04
N TYR A 839 -27.49 -19.68 -22.30
CA TYR A 839 -27.76 -20.79 -21.39
C TYR A 839 -26.45 -21.52 -21.07
N ALA A 840 -25.86 -21.23 -19.91
CA ALA A 840 -24.62 -21.88 -19.48
C ALA A 840 -24.91 -23.26 -18.85
N ALA A 841 -23.84 -23.99 -18.49
CA ALA A 841 -23.86 -25.26 -17.78
C ALA A 841 -24.74 -26.35 -18.45
N ASP A 842 -24.82 -26.31 -19.79
CA ASP A 842 -25.65 -27.22 -20.58
C ASP A 842 -27.10 -27.32 -20.06
N GLN A 843 -27.66 -26.18 -19.60
CA GLN A 843 -29.01 -26.09 -19.05
C GLN A 843 -30.09 -26.63 -20.01
N LEU A 844 -29.89 -26.46 -21.32
CA LEU A 844 -30.82 -26.93 -22.35
C LEU A 844 -30.77 -28.44 -22.59
N THR A 845 -29.73 -29.13 -22.11
CA THR A 845 -29.48 -30.56 -22.37
C THR A 845 -29.22 -31.36 -21.09
N ASN A 846 -29.75 -30.89 -19.96
CA ASN A 846 -29.63 -31.53 -18.64
C ASN A 846 -28.17 -31.83 -18.22
N GLY A 847 -27.22 -30.97 -18.60
CA GLY A 847 -25.82 -31.15 -18.23
C GLY A 847 -25.05 -32.15 -19.11
N ASN A 848 -25.62 -32.60 -20.22
CA ASN A 848 -24.96 -33.52 -21.16
C ASN A 848 -24.33 -32.75 -22.35
N GLN A 849 -23.00 -32.69 -22.35
CA GLN A 849 -22.20 -31.94 -23.31
C GLN A 849 -22.37 -32.45 -24.76
N SER A 850 -22.45 -33.77 -24.95
CA SER A 850 -22.65 -34.34 -26.29
C SER A 850 -24.06 -34.09 -26.82
N GLU A 851 -25.07 -34.04 -25.95
CA GLU A 851 -26.43 -33.66 -26.37
C GLU A 851 -26.49 -32.18 -26.78
N GLY A 852 -25.67 -31.31 -26.18
CA GLY A 852 -25.54 -29.90 -26.57
C GLY A 852 -25.10 -29.74 -28.02
N ILE A 853 -24.03 -30.43 -28.42
CA ILE A 853 -23.54 -30.44 -29.80
C ILE A 853 -24.57 -31.05 -30.76
N GLN A 854 -25.26 -32.12 -30.38
CA GLN A 854 -26.34 -32.69 -31.21
C GLN A 854 -27.51 -31.71 -31.37
N ALA A 855 -27.88 -30.97 -30.32
CA ALA A 855 -28.91 -29.94 -30.39
C ALA A 855 -28.50 -28.80 -31.33
N LEU A 856 -27.22 -28.39 -31.32
CA LEU A 856 -26.67 -27.41 -32.26
C LEU A 856 -26.75 -27.92 -33.71
N MET A 857 -26.34 -29.17 -33.98
CA MET A 857 -26.44 -29.77 -35.32
C MET A 857 -27.88 -29.84 -35.83
N ASN A 858 -28.84 -30.04 -34.92
CA ASN A 858 -30.27 -30.05 -35.25
C ASN A 858 -30.88 -28.63 -35.39
N GLY A 859 -30.25 -27.62 -34.79
CA GLY A 859 -30.74 -26.23 -34.77
C GLY A 859 -31.91 -25.98 -33.81
N ASP A 860 -32.26 -26.92 -32.91
CA ASP A 860 -33.35 -26.82 -31.93
C ASP A 860 -33.04 -27.71 -30.70
N PRO A 861 -33.12 -27.20 -29.45
CA PRO A 861 -33.37 -25.81 -29.05
C PRO A 861 -32.15 -24.88 -29.17
N VAL A 862 -31.00 -25.38 -29.60
CA VAL A 862 -29.72 -24.65 -29.65
C VAL A 862 -29.44 -24.19 -31.08
N GLN A 863 -29.14 -22.91 -31.26
CA GLN A 863 -28.73 -22.35 -32.55
C GLN A 863 -27.25 -22.00 -32.60
N ILE A 864 -26.66 -21.71 -31.44
CA ILE A 864 -25.28 -21.26 -31.31
C ILE A 864 -24.64 -21.98 -30.12
N SER A 865 -23.37 -22.35 -30.21
CA SER A 865 -22.66 -22.90 -29.06
C SER A 865 -21.17 -22.58 -29.09
N MET A 866 -20.57 -22.57 -27.91
CA MET A 866 -19.12 -22.57 -27.74
C MET A 866 -18.74 -23.80 -26.91
N HIS A 867 -18.06 -24.78 -27.53
CA HIS A 867 -17.69 -26.05 -26.90
C HIS A 867 -16.26 -26.47 -27.27
N SER A 868 -15.60 -27.13 -26.33
CA SER A 868 -14.24 -27.68 -26.47
C SER A 868 -14.11 -28.72 -27.58
N ASN A 869 -12.96 -28.71 -28.28
CA ASN A 869 -12.61 -29.70 -29.29
C ASN A 869 -12.64 -31.14 -28.73
N LEU A 870 -12.40 -31.32 -27.43
CA LEU A 870 -12.44 -32.61 -26.75
C LEU A 870 -13.85 -33.23 -26.74
N ILE A 871 -14.89 -32.40 -26.67
CA ILE A 871 -16.29 -32.85 -26.70
C ILE A 871 -16.68 -33.22 -28.14
N TYR A 872 -16.27 -32.40 -29.12
CA TYR A 872 -16.45 -32.70 -30.54
C TYR A 872 -15.74 -33.99 -30.97
N SER A 873 -14.65 -34.35 -30.27
CA SER A 873 -13.89 -35.56 -30.56
C SER A 873 -14.68 -36.87 -30.40
N ALA A 874 -15.76 -36.84 -29.62
CA ALA A 874 -16.69 -37.97 -29.49
C ALA A 874 -17.49 -38.23 -30.78
N PHE A 875 -17.65 -37.21 -31.64
CA PHE A 875 -18.32 -37.30 -32.94
C PHE A 875 -17.31 -37.56 -34.05
N ASP A 876 -16.18 -36.85 -34.02
CA ASP A 876 -15.09 -37.02 -34.98
C ASP A 876 -13.72 -36.97 -34.27
N PRO A 877 -13.00 -38.11 -34.19
CA PRO A 877 -11.74 -38.17 -33.45
C PRO A 877 -10.65 -37.24 -34.01
N ARG A 878 -10.80 -36.71 -35.24
CA ARG A 878 -9.88 -35.73 -35.83
C ARG A 878 -9.74 -34.46 -34.98
N PHE A 879 -10.78 -34.06 -34.26
CA PHE A 879 -10.72 -32.89 -33.37
C PHE A 879 -9.78 -33.04 -32.18
N ASN A 880 -9.30 -34.27 -31.87
CA ASN A 880 -8.26 -34.46 -30.87
C ASN A 880 -6.88 -33.97 -31.31
N VAL A 881 -6.66 -33.63 -32.59
CA VAL A 881 -5.36 -33.17 -33.08
C VAL A 881 -4.84 -31.95 -32.31
N VAL A 882 -5.76 -31.06 -31.91
CA VAL A 882 -5.49 -29.86 -31.11
C VAL A 882 -4.88 -30.21 -29.75
N SER A 883 -5.11 -31.42 -29.24
CA SER A 883 -4.67 -31.83 -27.90
C SER A 883 -3.54 -32.85 -27.95
N LEU A 884 -2.81 -32.93 -29.08
CA LEU A 884 -1.53 -33.62 -29.12
C LEU A 884 -0.56 -32.94 -28.14
N PRO A 885 0.20 -33.72 -27.34
CA PRO A 885 0.99 -33.15 -26.28
C PRO A 885 2.20 -32.38 -26.83
N PHE A 886 2.48 -31.21 -26.24
CA PHE A 886 3.64 -30.36 -26.53
C PHE A 886 3.76 -29.85 -27.98
N ILE A 887 2.63 -29.70 -28.69
CA ILE A 887 2.63 -29.14 -30.06
C ILE A 887 2.56 -27.61 -30.08
N TYR A 888 2.35 -26.96 -28.94
CA TYR A 888 2.31 -25.50 -28.81
C TYR A 888 3.40 -25.00 -27.88
N ASP A 889 4.12 -23.98 -28.33
CA ASP A 889 5.18 -23.34 -27.53
C ASP A 889 4.64 -22.15 -26.71
N SER A 890 3.57 -21.50 -27.16
CA SER A 890 2.95 -20.34 -26.52
C SER A 890 1.49 -20.16 -26.98
N TYR A 891 0.78 -19.23 -26.33
CA TYR A 891 -0.54 -18.79 -26.78
C TYR A 891 -0.52 -18.19 -28.20
N ASP A 892 0.51 -17.41 -28.55
CA ASP A 892 0.66 -16.84 -29.91
C ASP A 892 0.86 -17.92 -30.98
N ASP A 893 1.59 -18.99 -30.67
CA ASP A 893 1.74 -20.14 -31.57
C ASP A 893 0.41 -20.89 -31.76
N ALA A 894 -0.39 -20.99 -30.70
CA ALA A 894 -1.73 -21.55 -30.78
C ALA A 894 -2.66 -20.70 -31.68
N ASP A 895 -2.66 -19.38 -31.50
CA ASP A 895 -3.43 -18.44 -32.32
C ASP A 895 -3.03 -18.53 -33.80
N ALA A 896 -1.73 -18.52 -34.10
CA ALA A 896 -1.23 -18.63 -35.46
C ALA A 896 -1.71 -19.92 -36.17
N LYS A 897 -1.84 -21.03 -35.43
CA LYS A 897 -2.36 -22.31 -35.94
C LYS A 897 -3.88 -22.27 -36.14
N PHE A 898 -4.64 -21.73 -35.18
CA PHE A 898 -6.10 -21.65 -35.26
C PHE A 898 -6.61 -20.63 -36.29
N ASP A 899 -5.85 -19.57 -36.54
CA ASP A 899 -6.21 -18.55 -37.52
C ASP A 899 -5.57 -18.82 -38.90
N GLY A 900 -4.70 -19.84 -38.98
CA GLY A 900 -4.03 -20.30 -40.18
C GLY A 900 -4.67 -21.51 -40.87
N GLU A 901 -3.86 -22.22 -41.68
CA GLU A 901 -4.32 -23.36 -42.49
C GLU A 901 -4.89 -24.52 -41.64
N ALA A 902 -4.35 -24.71 -40.43
CA ALA A 902 -4.77 -25.79 -39.54
C ALA A 902 -6.19 -25.55 -38.99
N GLY A 903 -6.49 -24.33 -38.55
CA GLY A 903 -7.84 -23.94 -38.13
C GLY A 903 -8.86 -23.98 -39.26
N GLU A 904 -8.52 -23.51 -40.46
CA GLU A 904 -9.39 -23.62 -41.63
C GLU A 904 -9.74 -25.07 -41.96
N LYS A 905 -8.79 -26.01 -41.77
CA LYS A 905 -9.07 -27.44 -41.91
C LYS A 905 -10.09 -27.95 -40.88
N LEU A 906 -10.02 -27.48 -39.63
CA LEU A 906 -11.00 -27.82 -38.60
C LEU A 906 -12.39 -27.25 -38.91
N LYS A 907 -12.46 -26.02 -39.44
CA LYS A 907 -13.71 -25.41 -39.90
C LYS A 907 -14.34 -26.21 -41.04
N GLU A 908 -13.56 -26.67 -42.02
CA GLU A 908 -14.03 -27.55 -43.10
C GLU A 908 -14.65 -28.85 -42.55
N ILE A 909 -14.02 -29.45 -41.52
CA ILE A 909 -14.54 -30.65 -40.87
C ILE A 909 -15.87 -30.35 -40.17
N LEU A 910 -15.98 -29.25 -39.41
CA LEU A 910 -17.22 -28.82 -38.74
C LEU A 910 -18.38 -28.62 -39.73
N SER A 911 -18.12 -28.00 -40.90
CA SER A 911 -19.14 -27.83 -41.95
C SER A 911 -19.70 -29.15 -42.46
N SER A 912 -18.91 -30.24 -42.46
CA SER A 912 -19.42 -31.57 -42.84
C SER A 912 -20.45 -32.15 -41.86
N TYR A 913 -20.54 -31.58 -40.65
CA TYR A 913 -21.53 -31.90 -39.63
C TYR A 913 -22.69 -30.89 -39.56
N GLY A 914 -22.82 -30.00 -40.53
CA GLY A 914 -23.89 -28.99 -40.55
C GLY A 914 -23.66 -27.86 -39.55
N LEU A 915 -22.41 -27.51 -39.29
CA LEU A 915 -22.02 -26.42 -38.40
C LEU A 915 -21.16 -25.40 -39.13
N HIS A 916 -21.53 -24.13 -39.03
CA HIS A 916 -20.70 -23.01 -39.48
C HIS A 916 -19.90 -22.48 -38.30
N CYS A 917 -18.56 -22.50 -38.41
CA CYS A 917 -17.66 -22.07 -37.36
C CYS A 917 -17.25 -20.61 -37.59
N MET A 918 -17.74 -19.71 -36.74
CA MET A 918 -17.50 -18.26 -36.85
C MET A 918 -16.07 -17.91 -36.38
N GLY A 919 -15.50 -18.72 -35.51
CA GLY A 919 -14.11 -18.61 -35.05
C GLY A 919 -13.74 -19.70 -34.06
N ILE A 920 -12.45 -19.80 -33.76
CA ILE A 920 -11.92 -20.77 -32.80
C ILE A 920 -11.45 -19.99 -31.56
N ALA A 921 -12.25 -20.03 -30.51
CA ALA A 921 -11.95 -19.43 -29.21
C ALA A 921 -10.95 -20.30 -28.41
N GLU A 922 -10.48 -19.78 -27.28
CA GLU A 922 -9.48 -20.45 -26.45
C GLU A 922 -10.15 -21.17 -25.28
N ASN A 923 -9.68 -22.37 -24.95
CA ASN A 923 -9.84 -22.87 -23.59
C ASN A 923 -8.54 -22.68 -22.81
N GLY A 924 -7.41 -23.03 -23.44
CA GLY A 924 -6.06 -22.74 -22.96
C GLY A 924 -5.23 -23.99 -22.65
N PHE A 925 -4.07 -23.78 -22.03
CA PHE A 925 -3.23 -24.87 -21.53
C PHE A 925 -3.92 -25.60 -20.37
N ARG A 926 -3.87 -26.93 -20.39
CA ARG A 926 -4.56 -27.77 -19.42
C ARG A 926 -3.64 -28.11 -18.25
N GLU A 927 -3.84 -27.44 -17.13
CA GLU A 927 -3.04 -27.61 -15.92
C GLU A 927 -3.50 -28.77 -15.06
N LEU A 928 -2.53 -29.46 -14.46
CA LEU A 928 -2.77 -30.64 -13.66
C LEU A 928 -2.98 -30.26 -12.20
N THR A 929 -4.18 -30.50 -11.68
CA THR A 929 -4.49 -30.34 -10.25
C THR A 929 -4.70 -31.68 -9.57
N ASN A 930 -4.23 -31.80 -8.32
CA ASN A 930 -4.42 -33.03 -7.55
C ASN A 930 -4.45 -32.81 -6.03
N SER A 931 -4.84 -33.85 -5.31
CA SER A 931 -4.99 -33.87 -3.84
C SER A 931 -3.88 -34.61 -3.08
N LYS A 932 -2.83 -35.07 -3.75
CA LYS A 932 -1.81 -35.95 -3.17
C LYS A 932 -0.46 -35.27 -2.97
N HIS A 933 0.12 -34.73 -4.03
CA HIS A 933 1.48 -34.19 -4.02
C HIS A 933 1.77 -33.32 -5.25
N GLU A 934 2.81 -32.49 -5.16
CA GLU A 934 3.39 -31.78 -6.31
C GLU A 934 3.88 -32.80 -7.35
N VAL A 935 3.48 -32.62 -8.61
CA VAL A 935 3.96 -33.45 -9.73
C VAL A 935 5.13 -32.72 -10.38
N LYS A 936 6.35 -33.28 -10.29
CA LYS A 936 7.57 -32.71 -10.89
C LYS A 936 8.16 -33.60 -11.97
N THR A 937 7.91 -34.89 -11.92
CA THR A 937 8.46 -35.89 -12.84
C THR A 937 7.37 -36.85 -13.29
N VAL A 938 7.58 -37.54 -14.41
CA VAL A 938 6.62 -38.57 -14.88
C VAL A 938 6.43 -39.71 -13.84
N ASP A 939 7.39 -39.93 -12.96
CA ASP A 939 7.26 -40.92 -11.88
C ASP A 939 6.20 -40.53 -10.85
N ASP A 940 5.93 -39.24 -10.65
CA ASP A 940 4.94 -38.72 -9.71
C ASP A 940 3.50 -38.97 -10.19
N MET A 941 3.32 -39.23 -11.49
CA MET A 941 2.02 -39.57 -12.09
C MET A 941 1.60 -41.02 -11.83
N LYS A 942 2.54 -41.89 -11.43
CA LYS A 942 2.29 -43.34 -11.30
C LYS A 942 1.17 -43.67 -10.33
N ASN A 943 0.09 -44.24 -10.86
CA ASN A 943 -1.14 -44.62 -10.13
C ASN A 943 -1.94 -43.43 -9.56
N LEU A 944 -1.62 -42.19 -9.94
CA LEU A 944 -2.45 -41.04 -9.59
C LEU A 944 -3.78 -41.16 -10.33
N LYS A 945 -4.90 -41.17 -9.60
CA LYS A 945 -6.21 -41.32 -10.22
C LYS A 945 -6.68 -40.01 -10.80
N ILE A 946 -6.68 -39.88 -12.12
CA ILE A 946 -6.98 -38.61 -12.79
C ILE A 946 -8.29 -38.71 -13.56
N ARG A 947 -9.15 -37.71 -13.38
CA ARG A 947 -10.27 -37.47 -14.31
C ARG A 947 -9.72 -36.87 -15.59
N VAL A 948 -10.04 -37.49 -16.71
CA VAL A 948 -9.68 -36.99 -18.05
C VAL A 948 -10.96 -36.67 -18.82
N ALA A 949 -10.94 -35.58 -19.59
CA ALA A 949 -12.03 -35.26 -20.51
C ALA A 949 -12.25 -36.37 -21.56
N GLY A 950 -13.39 -36.36 -22.25
CA GLY A 950 -13.88 -37.45 -23.12
C GLY A 950 -13.09 -37.73 -24.40
N SER A 951 -11.75 -37.78 -24.34
CA SER A 951 -10.83 -37.97 -25.45
C SER A 951 -10.03 -39.27 -25.30
N ASN A 952 -10.07 -40.10 -26.35
CA ASN A 952 -9.23 -41.30 -26.41
C ASN A 952 -7.74 -40.97 -26.50
N LEU A 953 -7.39 -39.83 -27.08
CA LEU A 953 -6.01 -39.36 -27.14
C LEU A 953 -5.50 -39.02 -25.75
N LEU A 954 -6.22 -38.17 -25.01
CA LEU A 954 -5.82 -37.80 -23.65
C LEU A 954 -5.77 -39.03 -22.73
N MET A 955 -6.74 -39.93 -22.83
CA MET A 955 -6.72 -41.20 -22.10
C MET A 955 -5.44 -42.01 -22.35
N GLU A 956 -4.95 -42.04 -23.59
CA GLU A 956 -3.68 -42.71 -23.91
C GLU A 956 -2.47 -41.92 -23.40
N CYS A 957 -2.45 -40.58 -23.51
CA CYS A 957 -1.38 -39.74 -22.94
C CYS A 957 -1.22 -39.94 -21.44
N TYR A 958 -2.30 -39.81 -20.66
CA TYR A 958 -2.25 -40.00 -19.20
C TYR A 958 -1.88 -41.42 -18.78
N LYS A 959 -2.28 -42.42 -19.57
CA LYS A 959 -1.84 -43.80 -19.36
C LYS A 959 -0.35 -43.98 -19.64
N ARG A 960 0.21 -43.32 -20.67
CA ARG A 960 1.65 -43.33 -20.97
C ARG A 960 2.47 -42.59 -19.92
N TRP A 961 1.93 -41.51 -19.36
CA TRP A 961 2.48 -40.85 -18.17
C TRP A 961 2.32 -41.67 -16.87
N GLY A 962 1.58 -42.77 -16.89
CA GLY A 962 1.48 -43.71 -15.76
C GLY A 962 0.33 -43.48 -14.79
N ALA A 963 -0.57 -42.54 -15.09
CA ALA A 963 -1.76 -42.27 -14.29
C ALA A 963 -2.86 -43.33 -14.45
N ASP A 964 -3.70 -43.48 -13.42
CA ASP A 964 -4.93 -44.27 -13.47
C ASP A 964 -6.08 -43.37 -13.95
N ALA A 965 -6.13 -43.14 -15.26
CA ALA A 965 -7.06 -42.21 -15.89
C ALA A 965 -8.49 -42.79 -16.00
N THR A 966 -9.49 -41.96 -15.73
CA THR A 966 -10.91 -42.30 -15.91
C THR A 966 -11.64 -41.17 -16.63
N ASN A 967 -12.39 -41.52 -17.68
CA ASN A 967 -13.23 -40.57 -18.41
C ASN A 967 -14.50 -40.24 -17.60
N MET A 968 -14.80 -38.95 -17.45
CA MET A 968 -15.96 -38.45 -16.70
C MET A 968 -16.41 -37.08 -17.21
N ASN A 969 -17.73 -36.81 -17.17
CA ASN A 969 -18.30 -35.51 -17.56
C ASN A 969 -17.86 -34.39 -16.61
N TRP A 970 -17.71 -33.17 -17.15
CA TRP A 970 -17.24 -32.03 -16.36
C TRP A 970 -18.11 -31.74 -15.14
N SER A 971 -19.43 -31.77 -15.29
CA SER A 971 -20.43 -31.52 -14.25
C SER A 971 -20.36 -32.49 -13.04
N GLU A 972 -19.73 -33.66 -13.19
CA GLU A 972 -19.56 -34.64 -12.12
C GLU A 972 -18.22 -34.48 -11.37
N THR A 973 -17.30 -33.68 -11.92
CA THR A 973 -15.88 -33.64 -11.51
C THR A 973 -15.68 -33.16 -10.09
N TYR A 974 -16.27 -32.02 -9.71
CA TYR A 974 -16.13 -31.48 -8.34
C TYR A 974 -16.60 -32.50 -7.29
N THR A 975 -17.75 -33.15 -7.52
CA THR A 975 -18.28 -34.16 -6.61
C THR A 975 -17.36 -35.38 -6.53
N ALA A 976 -16.81 -35.82 -7.67
CA ALA A 976 -15.91 -36.96 -7.72
C ALA A 976 -14.58 -36.71 -7.00
N LEU A 977 -14.02 -35.49 -7.11
CA LEU A 977 -12.81 -35.05 -6.39
C LEU A 977 -13.09 -34.94 -4.89
N GLN A 978 -14.19 -34.31 -4.50
CA GLN A 978 -14.61 -34.19 -3.10
C GLN A 978 -14.81 -35.56 -2.44
N GLN A 979 -15.34 -36.54 -3.19
CA GLN A 979 -15.53 -37.92 -2.72
C GLN A 979 -14.27 -38.79 -2.83
N ASN A 980 -13.16 -38.27 -3.37
CA ASN A 980 -11.93 -39.01 -3.67
C ASN A 980 -12.15 -40.25 -4.57
N THR A 981 -13.14 -40.18 -5.48
CA THR A 981 -13.31 -41.21 -6.52
C THR A 981 -12.20 -41.09 -7.57
N VAL A 982 -11.84 -39.86 -7.90
CA VAL A 982 -10.59 -39.45 -8.55
C VAL A 982 -9.81 -38.55 -7.60
N GLU A 983 -8.50 -38.45 -7.81
CA GLU A 983 -7.56 -37.74 -6.94
C GLU A 983 -7.03 -36.45 -7.58
N GLY A 984 -7.16 -36.32 -8.90
CA GLY A 984 -6.79 -35.14 -9.67
C GLY A 984 -7.64 -34.96 -10.93
N GLN A 985 -7.50 -33.81 -11.57
CA GLN A 985 -8.10 -33.47 -12.86
C GLN A 985 -7.19 -32.51 -13.62
N GLU A 986 -7.49 -32.34 -14.90
CA GLU A 986 -6.73 -31.52 -15.84
C GLU A 986 -7.65 -30.54 -16.57
N ASN A 987 -7.37 -29.24 -16.50
CA ASN A 987 -8.09 -28.16 -17.20
C ASN A 987 -7.33 -26.83 -17.11
N PRO A 988 -7.66 -25.84 -17.95
CA PRO A 988 -7.16 -24.48 -17.80
C PRO A 988 -7.64 -23.82 -16.50
N LEU A 989 -6.84 -22.88 -15.97
CA LEU A 989 -7.09 -22.21 -14.70
C LEU A 989 -8.48 -21.53 -14.63
N PRO A 990 -8.96 -20.78 -15.65
CA PRO A 990 -10.28 -20.15 -15.60
C PRO A 990 -11.42 -21.17 -15.46
N ALA A 991 -11.30 -22.32 -16.14
CA ALA A 991 -12.29 -23.38 -16.06
C ALA A 991 -12.33 -24.04 -14.67
N ILE A 992 -11.16 -24.27 -14.07
CA ILE A 992 -11.05 -24.83 -12.71
C ILE A 992 -11.64 -23.85 -11.69
N ASP A 993 -11.32 -22.56 -11.82
CA ASP A 993 -11.74 -21.50 -10.92
C ASP A 993 -13.26 -21.33 -10.94
N ALA A 994 -13.84 -21.23 -12.14
CA ALA A 994 -15.28 -21.08 -12.35
C ALA A 994 -16.10 -22.27 -11.80
N ALA A 995 -15.47 -23.44 -11.65
CA ALA A 995 -16.06 -24.64 -11.06
C ALA A 995 -15.68 -24.85 -9.58
N SER A 996 -14.90 -23.95 -8.99
CA SER A 996 -14.40 -24.00 -7.61
C SER A 996 -13.59 -25.26 -7.28
N VAL A 997 -13.02 -25.93 -8.29
CA VAL A 997 -12.33 -27.22 -8.12
C VAL A 997 -11.08 -27.09 -7.23
N GLN A 998 -10.41 -25.93 -7.24
CA GLN A 998 -9.27 -25.59 -6.39
C GLN A 998 -9.56 -25.75 -4.89
N GLU A 999 -10.82 -25.65 -4.45
CA GLU A 999 -11.19 -25.80 -3.03
C GLU A 999 -10.85 -27.18 -2.46
N VAL A 1000 -10.78 -28.20 -3.32
CA VAL A 1000 -10.48 -29.58 -2.94
C VAL A 1000 -9.18 -30.10 -3.56
N GLN A 1001 -8.41 -29.25 -4.24
CA GLN A 1001 -7.19 -29.61 -4.98
C GLN A 1001 -5.99 -28.75 -4.54
N PRO A 1002 -5.26 -29.14 -3.48
CA PRO A 1002 -4.15 -28.37 -2.91
C PRO A 1002 -2.89 -28.26 -3.77
N TYR A 1003 -2.75 -29.01 -4.87
CA TYR A 1003 -1.57 -28.98 -5.73
C TYR A 1003 -1.97 -28.68 -7.16
N CYS A 1004 -1.27 -27.74 -7.81
CA CYS A 1004 -1.42 -27.40 -9.22
C CYS A 1004 -0.04 -27.44 -9.90
N SER A 1005 0.10 -28.16 -11.01
CA SER A 1005 1.32 -28.22 -11.81
C SER A 1005 1.09 -27.50 -13.12
N MET A 1006 1.85 -26.41 -13.31
CA MET A 1006 1.89 -25.57 -14.52
C MET A 1006 2.86 -26.21 -15.51
N TRP A 1007 2.37 -27.00 -16.45
CA TRP A 1007 3.22 -27.90 -17.25
C TRP A 1007 3.02 -27.79 -18.77
N ASP A 1008 2.00 -27.05 -19.21
CA ASP A 1008 1.69 -26.72 -20.60
C ASP A 1008 1.70 -27.93 -21.55
N ALA A 1009 1.39 -29.12 -21.06
CA ALA A 1009 1.57 -30.34 -21.83
C ALA A 1009 0.52 -30.49 -22.93
N ILE A 1010 -0.70 -30.01 -22.70
CA ILE A 1010 -1.86 -30.18 -23.58
C ILE A 1010 -2.56 -28.84 -23.70
N TYR A 1011 -3.01 -28.52 -24.90
CA TYR A 1011 -3.84 -27.36 -25.20
C TYR A 1011 -5.23 -27.79 -25.70
N ASP A 1012 -6.23 -26.93 -25.52
CA ASP A 1012 -7.63 -27.14 -25.91
C ASP A 1012 -8.22 -25.82 -26.44
N CYS A 1013 -9.08 -25.93 -27.45
CA CYS A 1013 -9.74 -24.80 -28.09
C CYS A 1013 -11.26 -24.95 -28.10
N LEU A 1014 -11.96 -23.84 -28.29
CA LEU A 1014 -13.41 -23.79 -28.35
C LEU A 1014 -13.88 -23.49 -29.76
N PHE A 1015 -14.71 -24.35 -30.33
CA PHE A 1015 -15.35 -24.03 -31.60
C PHE A 1015 -16.59 -23.18 -31.35
N PHE A 1016 -16.57 -21.94 -31.84
CA PHE A 1016 -17.72 -21.05 -31.77
C PHE A 1016 -18.58 -21.20 -33.03
N CYS A 1017 -19.64 -22.00 -32.90
CA CYS A 1017 -20.42 -22.47 -34.04
C CYS A 1017 -21.86 -21.98 -34.01
N ILE A 1018 -22.40 -21.71 -35.19
CA ILE A 1018 -23.83 -21.56 -35.47
C ILE A 1018 -24.30 -22.72 -36.35
N ASN A 1019 -25.57 -23.13 -36.20
CA ASN A 1019 -26.17 -24.14 -37.05
C ASN A 1019 -26.10 -23.74 -38.54
N GLN A 1020 -25.60 -24.62 -39.41
CA GLN A 1020 -25.39 -24.31 -40.84
C GLN A 1020 -26.71 -24.04 -41.57
N ASP A 1021 -27.76 -24.84 -41.31
CA ASP A 1021 -29.05 -24.65 -42.00
C ASP A 1021 -29.65 -23.27 -41.67
N LEU A 1022 -29.49 -22.81 -40.43
CA LEU A 1022 -29.88 -21.45 -40.01
C LEU A 1022 -29.01 -20.39 -40.71
N TYR A 1023 -27.69 -20.54 -40.68
CA TYR A 1023 -26.75 -19.59 -41.30
C TYR A 1023 -26.99 -19.46 -42.82
N ASP A 1024 -27.31 -20.56 -43.50
CA ASP A 1024 -27.62 -20.61 -44.94
C ASP A 1024 -28.96 -19.92 -45.29
N THR A 1025 -29.82 -19.64 -44.30
CA THR A 1025 -31.04 -18.84 -44.53
C THR A 1025 -30.77 -17.34 -44.66
N LEU A 1026 -29.60 -16.88 -44.21
CA LEU A 1026 -29.21 -15.47 -44.22
C LEU A 1026 -28.68 -15.06 -45.60
N THR A 1027 -28.78 -13.77 -45.91
CA THR A 1027 -28.13 -13.19 -47.11
C THR A 1027 -26.61 -13.15 -46.95
N PRO A 1028 -25.83 -13.10 -48.04
CA PRO A 1028 -24.38 -12.99 -47.95
C PRO A 1028 -23.90 -11.77 -47.13
N GLU A 1029 -24.62 -10.63 -47.19
CA GLU A 1029 -24.29 -9.47 -46.36
C GLU A 1029 -24.57 -9.74 -44.87
N GLN A 1030 -25.70 -10.37 -44.53
CA GLN A 1030 -26.01 -10.76 -43.14
C GLN A 1030 -25.04 -11.82 -42.59
N GLN A 1031 -24.62 -12.77 -43.44
CA GLN A 1031 -23.62 -13.79 -43.10
C GLN A 1031 -22.30 -13.14 -42.69
N ALA A 1032 -21.83 -12.15 -43.46
CA ALA A 1032 -20.61 -11.42 -43.13
C ALA A 1032 -20.69 -10.71 -41.77
N VAL A 1033 -21.85 -10.14 -41.42
CA VAL A 1033 -22.07 -9.50 -40.11
C VAL A 1033 -22.05 -10.53 -38.97
N VAL A 1034 -22.67 -11.70 -39.16
CA VAL A 1034 -22.63 -12.79 -38.17
C VAL A 1034 -21.19 -13.26 -37.95
N ASP A 1035 -20.41 -13.41 -39.02
CA ASP A 1035 -19.00 -13.81 -38.91
C ASP A 1035 -18.15 -12.73 -38.24
N GLU A 1036 -18.35 -11.45 -38.55
CA GLU A 1036 -17.67 -10.33 -37.90
C GLU A 1036 -17.97 -10.31 -36.39
N CYS A 1037 -19.24 -10.42 -36.00
CA CYS A 1037 -19.65 -10.48 -34.59
C CYS A 1037 -19.04 -11.71 -33.89
N GLY A 1038 -18.99 -12.85 -34.59
CA GLY A 1038 -18.41 -14.09 -34.08
C GLY A 1038 -16.91 -14.00 -33.87
N GLN A 1039 -16.18 -13.38 -34.81
CA GLN A 1039 -14.74 -13.15 -34.70
C GLN A 1039 -14.39 -12.21 -33.54
N LYS A 1040 -15.09 -11.07 -33.42
CA LYS A 1040 -14.89 -10.12 -32.30
C LYS A 1040 -15.20 -10.76 -30.95
N ALA A 1041 -16.24 -11.59 -30.88
CA ALA A 1041 -16.54 -12.34 -29.67
C ALA A 1041 -15.46 -13.40 -29.33
N VAL A 1042 -14.82 -14.00 -30.33
CA VAL A 1042 -13.67 -14.90 -30.13
C VAL A 1042 -12.45 -14.14 -29.64
N GLU A 1043 -12.15 -12.99 -30.23
CA GLU A 1043 -11.04 -12.12 -29.80
C GLU A 1043 -11.24 -11.67 -28.35
N TYR A 1044 -12.45 -11.22 -28.00
CA TYR A 1044 -12.84 -10.89 -26.64
C TYR A 1044 -12.69 -12.08 -25.68
N GLU A 1045 -13.15 -13.27 -26.09
CA GLU A 1045 -13.06 -14.49 -25.26
C GLU A 1045 -11.61 -14.90 -24.98
N ARG A 1046 -10.76 -14.97 -26.03
CA ARG A 1046 -9.32 -15.28 -25.87
C ARG A 1046 -8.65 -14.29 -24.92
N TYR A 1047 -9.01 -13.02 -25.05
CA TYR A 1047 -8.49 -11.95 -24.21
C TYR A 1047 -8.86 -12.14 -22.72
N ILE A 1048 -10.14 -12.29 -22.39
CA ILE A 1048 -10.57 -12.49 -20.99
C ILE A 1048 -10.12 -13.83 -20.40
N ASN A 1049 -9.86 -14.83 -21.25
CA ASN A 1049 -9.37 -16.13 -20.80
C ASN A 1049 -7.92 -16.07 -20.34
N ARG A 1050 -7.10 -15.21 -20.96
CA ARG A 1050 -5.67 -15.04 -20.63
C ARG A 1050 -5.43 -14.05 -19.50
N SER A 1051 -6.22 -12.98 -19.42
CA SER A 1051 -5.99 -11.91 -18.46
C SER A 1051 -6.23 -12.30 -16.99
N GLY A 1052 -6.92 -13.41 -16.74
CA GLY A 1052 -7.24 -13.88 -15.39
C GLY A 1052 -6.21 -14.79 -14.71
N ASP A 1053 -5.23 -15.34 -15.44
CA ASP A 1053 -4.41 -16.45 -14.91
C ASP A 1053 -3.59 -16.06 -13.66
N GLU A 1054 -2.89 -14.91 -13.68
CA GLU A 1054 -2.09 -14.45 -12.54
C GLU A 1054 -2.95 -14.13 -11.31
N GLU A 1055 -4.12 -13.53 -11.52
CA GLU A 1055 -5.10 -13.22 -10.47
C GLU A 1055 -5.63 -14.51 -9.83
N ILE A 1056 -6.02 -15.49 -10.67
CA ILE A 1056 -6.51 -16.80 -10.23
C ILE A 1056 -5.44 -17.51 -9.40
N MET A 1057 -4.19 -17.55 -9.88
CA MET A 1057 -3.08 -18.18 -9.17
C MET A 1057 -2.84 -17.51 -7.80
N GLY A 1058 -2.73 -16.18 -7.76
CA GLY A 1058 -2.54 -15.43 -6.52
C GLY A 1058 -3.69 -15.63 -5.52
N ARG A 1059 -4.93 -15.67 -6.00
CA ARG A 1059 -6.11 -15.96 -5.19
C ARG A 1059 -6.08 -17.37 -4.64
N TRP A 1060 -5.70 -18.36 -5.43
CA TRP A 1060 -5.63 -19.76 -4.97
C TRP A 1060 -4.51 -19.99 -3.95
N GLU A 1061 -3.35 -19.37 -4.12
CA GLU A 1061 -2.26 -19.44 -3.13
C GLU A 1061 -2.69 -18.81 -1.79
N SER A 1062 -3.27 -17.61 -1.84
CA SER A 1062 -3.61 -16.84 -0.65
C SER A 1062 -4.85 -17.36 0.10
N LYS A 1063 -5.91 -17.74 -0.63
CA LYS A 1063 -7.22 -18.09 -0.06
C LYS A 1063 -7.40 -19.60 0.12
N ASN A 1064 -6.95 -20.39 -0.85
CA ASN A 1064 -7.14 -21.84 -0.87
C ASN A 1064 -5.89 -22.61 -0.39
N GLY A 1065 -4.73 -21.95 -0.32
CA GLY A 1065 -3.47 -22.56 0.06
C GLY A 1065 -2.96 -23.55 -0.99
N VAL A 1066 -3.31 -23.34 -2.26
CA VAL A 1066 -2.83 -24.18 -3.37
C VAL A 1066 -1.33 -23.98 -3.54
N THR A 1067 -0.61 -25.09 -3.72
CA THR A 1067 0.82 -25.08 -4.03
C THR A 1067 1.00 -25.24 -5.53
N PHE A 1068 1.57 -24.23 -6.18
CA PHE A 1068 1.91 -24.27 -7.59
C PHE A 1068 3.31 -24.88 -7.81
N THR A 1069 3.41 -25.80 -8.77
CA THR A 1069 4.67 -26.30 -9.32
C THR A 1069 4.86 -25.70 -10.70
N LYS A 1070 5.90 -24.90 -10.88
CA LYS A 1070 6.21 -24.20 -12.12
C LYS A 1070 6.83 -25.17 -13.13
N LYS A 1071 6.66 -24.89 -14.42
CA LYS A 1071 7.20 -25.71 -15.51
C LYS A 1071 8.71 -25.92 -15.41
N ASP A 1072 9.44 -24.88 -15.02
CA ASP A 1072 10.91 -24.90 -14.86
C ASP A 1072 11.39 -25.79 -13.70
N ASP A 1073 10.51 -26.06 -12.74
CA ASP A 1073 10.76 -27.01 -11.64
C ASP A 1073 10.43 -28.46 -12.01
N MET A 1074 9.94 -28.71 -13.23
CA MET A 1074 9.51 -30.02 -13.72
C MET A 1074 10.49 -30.61 -14.73
N ASP A 1075 10.63 -31.94 -14.70
CA ASP A 1075 11.36 -32.71 -15.70
C ASP A 1075 10.48 -32.93 -16.94
N ILE A 1076 10.24 -31.86 -17.70
CA ILE A 1076 9.40 -31.86 -18.92
C ILE A 1076 9.92 -32.86 -19.95
N ASP A 1077 11.24 -33.07 -20.03
CA ASP A 1077 11.85 -34.06 -20.92
C ASP A 1077 11.37 -35.49 -20.61
N SER A 1078 11.24 -35.84 -19.32
CA SER A 1078 10.68 -37.15 -18.93
C SER A 1078 9.22 -37.34 -19.36
N PHE A 1079 8.42 -36.27 -19.34
CA PHE A 1079 7.03 -36.30 -19.81
C PHE A 1079 6.95 -36.43 -21.33
N LYS A 1080 7.83 -35.74 -22.07
CA LYS A 1080 7.96 -35.84 -23.53
C LYS A 1080 8.39 -37.25 -23.95
N GLU A 1081 9.41 -37.82 -23.31
CA GLU A 1081 9.90 -39.17 -23.62
C GLU A 1081 8.82 -40.24 -23.38
N ALA A 1082 7.96 -40.06 -22.37
CA ALA A 1082 6.89 -41.00 -22.07
C ALA A 1082 5.77 -41.05 -23.14
N VAL A 1083 5.52 -39.94 -23.84
CA VAL A 1083 4.51 -39.84 -24.90
C VAL A 1083 5.08 -39.88 -26.32
N ASP A 1084 6.38 -40.16 -26.47
CA ASP A 1084 7.01 -40.33 -27.77
C ASP A 1084 6.24 -41.35 -28.64
N GLY A 1085 6.01 -41.01 -29.91
CA GLY A 1085 5.21 -41.77 -30.87
C GLY A 1085 3.69 -41.80 -30.59
N VAL A 1086 3.14 -40.85 -29.83
CA VAL A 1086 1.67 -40.74 -29.63
C VAL A 1086 0.96 -40.16 -30.85
N ASP A 1087 1.63 -39.29 -31.61
CA ASP A 1087 1.25 -38.76 -32.91
C ASP A 1087 1.07 -39.89 -33.94
N GLU A 1088 2.05 -40.80 -34.06
CA GLU A 1088 1.97 -41.97 -34.95
C GLU A 1088 0.79 -42.87 -34.58
N TRP A 1089 0.63 -43.13 -33.27
CA TRP A 1089 -0.51 -43.89 -32.74
C TRP A 1089 -1.84 -43.20 -33.06
N PHE A 1090 -1.92 -41.88 -32.91
CA PHE A 1090 -3.12 -41.10 -33.19
C PHE A 1090 -3.48 -41.17 -34.69
N VAL A 1091 -2.50 -41.04 -35.58
CA VAL A 1091 -2.71 -41.22 -37.03
C VAL A 1091 -3.20 -42.64 -37.36
N GLU A 1092 -2.68 -43.68 -36.70
CA GLU A 1092 -3.19 -45.05 -36.85
C GLU A 1092 -4.64 -45.19 -36.36
N GLN A 1093 -5.00 -44.58 -35.22
CA GLN A 1093 -6.38 -44.56 -34.74
C GLN A 1093 -7.34 -43.86 -35.72
N LEU A 1094 -6.92 -42.75 -36.33
CA LEU A 1094 -7.72 -42.06 -37.35
C LEU A 1094 -7.91 -42.93 -38.60
N LYS A 1095 -6.87 -43.66 -39.03
CA LYS A 1095 -6.95 -44.61 -40.15
C LYS A 1095 -7.92 -45.76 -39.85
N ASP A 1096 -7.85 -46.31 -38.65
CA ASP A 1096 -8.74 -47.37 -38.18
C ASP A 1096 -10.21 -46.90 -38.09
N ALA A 1097 -10.43 -45.62 -37.74
CA ALA A 1097 -11.73 -44.97 -37.77
C ALA A 1097 -12.21 -44.60 -39.20
N GLY A 1098 -11.38 -44.78 -40.22
CA GLY A 1098 -11.73 -44.59 -41.63
C GLY A 1098 -11.31 -43.25 -42.24
N TYR A 1099 -10.59 -42.41 -41.51
CA TYR A 1099 -10.10 -41.11 -41.97
C TYR A 1099 -8.75 -41.26 -42.69
N LYS A 1100 -8.61 -40.62 -43.85
CA LYS A 1100 -7.41 -40.73 -44.71
C LYS A 1100 -6.51 -39.49 -44.67
N ASP A 1101 -7.06 -38.40 -44.16
CA ASP A 1101 -6.47 -37.09 -43.98
C ASP A 1101 -5.79 -36.91 -42.62
N GLY A 1102 -5.79 -37.95 -41.76
CA GLY A 1102 -5.20 -37.84 -40.42
C GLY A 1102 -3.71 -37.47 -40.40
N GLN A 1103 -2.91 -37.97 -41.34
CA GLN A 1103 -1.49 -37.60 -41.46
C GLN A 1103 -1.32 -36.11 -41.84
N GLU A 1104 -2.09 -35.66 -42.83
CA GLU A 1104 -2.08 -34.27 -43.30
C GLU A 1104 -2.50 -33.32 -42.18
N LEU A 1105 -3.51 -33.72 -41.39
CA LEU A 1105 -4.01 -32.92 -40.27
C LEU A 1105 -2.97 -32.76 -39.16
N VAL A 1106 -2.23 -33.83 -38.80
CA VAL A 1106 -1.14 -33.74 -37.81
C VAL A 1106 0.00 -32.85 -38.33
N GLU A 1107 0.40 -33.02 -39.59
CA GLU A 1107 1.45 -32.19 -40.22
C GLU A 1107 1.10 -30.69 -40.32
N LEU A 1108 -0.19 -30.33 -40.25
CA LEU A 1108 -0.62 -28.93 -40.21
C LEU A 1108 -0.45 -28.30 -38.82
N PHE A 1109 -0.57 -29.09 -37.75
CA PHE A 1109 -0.40 -28.62 -36.37
C PHE A 1109 1.06 -28.69 -35.88
N GLU A 1110 1.91 -29.48 -36.54
CA GLU A 1110 3.36 -29.55 -36.25
C GLU A 1110 4.20 -28.49 -36.99
N LYS A 1111 3.62 -27.83 -38.00
CA LYS A 1111 4.26 -26.72 -38.73
C LYS A 1111 4.01 -25.40 -38.03
#